data_AF-A0A6P6VWM9-F1
#
_entry.id   AF-A0A6P6VWM9-F1
#
_cell.length_a   1.000
_cell.length_b   1.000
_cell.length_c   1.000
_cell.angle_alpha   90.00
_cell.angle_beta   90.00
_cell.angle_gamma   90.00
#
_symmetry.space_group_name_H-M   'P 1'
#
loop_
_entity.id
_entity.type
_entity.pdbx_description
1 polymer ?
#
loop_
_entity_poly.entity_id
_entity_poly.type
_entity_poly.pdbx_seq_one_letter_code
_entity_poly.pdbx_strand_id
1 'polypeptide(L)'
;MGIMEKISKVMELNEEKKTRVQALMYLALGEWEEFDSHSTPLRNSFDEGFNELGSREKKLNLLQESVNQSTTKLDTRRLWVEQKIKELDEKENLMKGLLQRIEEEQMQLGNLRGFVDEKLKDVALQEKLFDGLSEKLQLIRAEIERRENVLDLEVKKSEIRESELDSRERKLEIEGNELNSKGKKLEMRENELDSREKKLEIRENEIDLREKNVYRRQHELDVKKKSLKTRENELDAIEQHSDRKQLELDSKGKILQRKDNELDIKHENLESREKDIESKERELEGKENELNAKEKKFRKIILDLELKFVSILESTEQCDKEPNADTSTQTAEQTQKSRKRLRNLALASDRILDAAEETGNNLSRRSCIHDKEAEQVTTHDLGESGAVNIHKNDYKAQACSTQQTLVLDVSQSESNSRDNLQTPPFINPGALANNTGKEKLECLFNVGETWACFNAKDHMPRSYVQIIKVIKKGGNCRLGVVWLKPLPGLPGENEWIKAGLPVGCGMFNRERTSVESPSVFSHRVFCVGKEGYPYCILPNEGEIWAIYKDWDIIKWGCHPENHKQCKYELVEILSYLTDPSSSVGFRVACLDKIGHVNSFWRRSQHENNSFLIMPNDFYRFSHKLTSRQMNCNVTDGVQDGVFEIEHKFLPPGL
;
A
#
# COMPACT_ATOMS: atom_id res chain seq x y z
N MET A 1 -33.19 -59.29 227.15
CA MET A 1 -31.80 -59.46 226.64
C MET A 1 -31.89 -59.87 225.17
N GLY A 2 -30.98 -59.44 224.27
CA GLY A 2 -30.91 -60.00 222.89
C GLY A 2 -30.75 -59.04 221.69
N ILE A 3 -30.89 -57.71 221.82
CA ILE A 3 -30.80 -56.81 220.65
C ILE A 3 -29.35 -56.66 220.12
N MET A 4 -28.36 -56.56 221.01
CA MET A 4 -26.95 -56.33 220.66
C MET A 4 -26.36 -57.38 219.71
N GLU A 5 -26.76 -58.65 219.87
CA GLU A 5 -26.22 -59.78 219.11
C GLU A 5 -26.50 -59.67 217.60
N LYS A 6 -27.64 -59.07 217.22
CA LYS A 6 -27.98 -58.81 215.82
C LYS A 6 -27.08 -57.75 215.18
N ILE A 7 -26.60 -56.75 215.94
CA ILE A 7 -25.77 -55.67 215.41
C ILE A 7 -24.37 -56.19 215.07
N SER A 8 -23.76 -56.98 215.96
CA SER A 8 -22.43 -57.58 215.72
C SER A 8 -22.40 -58.39 214.41
N LYS A 9 -23.43 -59.20 214.18
CA LYS A 9 -23.55 -60.07 213.01
C LYS A 9 -23.82 -59.32 211.69
N VAL A 10 -24.29 -58.08 211.76
CA VAL A 10 -24.42 -57.18 210.61
C VAL A 10 -23.10 -56.50 210.26
N MET A 11 -22.29 -56.12 211.25
CA MET A 11 -20.96 -55.52 210.99
C MET A 11 -20.00 -56.52 210.36
N GLU A 12 -19.95 -57.75 210.89
CA GLU A 12 -19.13 -58.86 210.38
C GLU A 12 -19.44 -59.15 208.90
N LEU A 13 -20.73 -59.27 208.57
CA LEU A 13 -21.22 -59.48 207.20
C LEU A 13 -21.05 -58.24 206.28
N ASN A 14 -20.80 -57.06 206.84
CA ASN A 14 -20.51 -55.84 206.07
C ASN A 14 -19.02 -55.73 205.69
N GLU A 15 -18.11 -56.11 206.58
CA GLU A 15 -16.69 -56.21 206.22
C GLU A 15 -16.42 -57.36 205.25
N GLU A 16 -17.10 -58.51 205.39
CA GLU A 16 -17.05 -59.57 204.36
C GLU A 16 -17.44 -59.04 202.96
N LYS A 17 -18.51 -58.24 202.88
CA LYS A 17 -18.92 -57.58 201.63
C LYS A 17 -17.87 -56.60 201.12
N LYS A 18 -17.29 -55.76 201.98
CA LYS A 18 -16.22 -54.81 201.62
C LYS A 18 -15.00 -55.54 201.06
N THR A 19 -14.55 -56.63 201.71
CA THR A 19 -13.45 -57.47 201.21
C THR A 19 -13.79 -58.09 199.85
N ARG A 20 -15.03 -58.57 199.65
CA ARG A 20 -15.48 -59.16 198.37
C ARG A 20 -15.58 -58.13 197.25
N VAL A 21 -16.06 -56.92 197.52
CA VAL A 21 -16.06 -55.80 196.54
C VAL A 21 -14.63 -55.41 196.16
N GLN A 22 -13.72 -55.34 197.14
CA GLN A 22 -12.33 -54.98 196.88
C GLN A 22 -11.61 -56.06 196.04
N ALA A 23 -11.87 -57.35 196.28
CA ALA A 23 -11.39 -58.44 195.45
C ALA A 23 -11.96 -58.42 194.02
N LEU A 24 -13.25 -58.12 193.86
CA LEU A 24 -13.88 -57.96 192.53
C LEU A 24 -13.30 -56.77 191.75
N MET A 25 -12.91 -55.69 192.42
CA MET A 25 -12.29 -54.54 191.77
C MET A 25 -10.88 -54.86 191.25
N TYR A 26 -10.10 -55.68 191.96
CA TYR A 26 -8.81 -56.16 191.47
C TYR A 26 -8.96 -57.14 190.29
N LEU A 27 -9.97 -58.01 190.29
CA LEU A 27 -10.31 -58.86 189.13
C LEU A 27 -10.67 -58.02 187.91
N ALA A 28 -11.59 -57.05 188.06
CA ALA A 28 -12.02 -56.18 186.96
C ALA A 28 -10.90 -55.32 186.37
N LEU A 29 -9.90 -54.92 187.17
CA LEU A 29 -8.70 -54.23 186.68
C LEU A 29 -7.81 -55.18 185.87
N GLY A 30 -7.59 -56.42 186.34
CA GLY A 30 -6.85 -57.43 185.60
C GLY A 30 -7.50 -57.80 184.26
N GLU A 31 -8.82 -58.00 184.25
CA GLU A 31 -9.61 -58.22 183.03
C GLU A 31 -9.51 -57.03 182.05
N TRP A 32 -9.38 -55.80 182.55
CA TRP A 32 -9.25 -54.61 181.71
C TRP A 32 -7.84 -54.43 181.13
N GLU A 33 -6.78 -54.71 181.90
CA GLU A 33 -5.41 -54.73 181.39
C GLU A 33 -5.19 -55.88 180.38
N GLU A 34 -5.79 -57.05 180.62
CA GLU A 34 -5.78 -58.17 179.67
C GLU A 34 -6.58 -57.84 178.39
N PHE A 35 -7.74 -57.18 178.53
CA PHE A 35 -8.48 -56.68 177.37
C PHE A 35 -7.70 -55.65 176.57
N ASP A 36 -7.06 -54.65 177.19
CA ASP A 36 -6.31 -53.61 176.46
C ASP A 36 -5.02 -54.17 175.82
N SER A 37 -4.36 -55.12 176.48
CA SER A 37 -3.28 -55.95 175.92
C SER A 37 -3.71 -56.71 174.67
N HIS A 38 -4.95 -57.22 174.62
CA HIS A 38 -5.52 -57.83 173.43
C HIS A 38 -6.08 -56.82 172.40
N SER A 39 -6.47 -55.61 172.83
CA SER A 39 -7.02 -54.56 171.95
C SER A 39 -5.93 -53.80 171.19
N THR A 40 -4.75 -53.63 171.78
CA THR A 40 -3.66 -52.81 171.20
C THR A 40 -3.07 -53.40 169.91
N PRO A 41 -2.85 -54.72 169.74
CA PRO A 41 -2.49 -55.32 168.44
C PRO A 41 -3.55 -55.09 167.36
N LEU A 42 -4.84 -55.16 167.71
CA LEU A 42 -5.95 -54.90 166.80
C LEU A 42 -5.96 -53.43 166.35
N ARG A 43 -5.82 -52.47 167.28
CA ARG A 43 -5.67 -51.04 166.96
C ARG A 43 -4.50 -50.80 166.02
N ASN A 44 -3.32 -51.33 166.34
CA ASN A 44 -2.12 -51.17 165.51
C ASN A 44 -2.31 -51.75 164.10
N SER A 45 -2.99 -52.89 163.97
CA SER A 45 -3.31 -53.50 162.67
C SER A 45 -4.32 -52.67 161.86
N PHE A 46 -5.32 -52.05 162.51
CA PHE A 46 -6.20 -51.09 161.84
C PHE A 46 -5.45 -49.83 161.40
N ASP A 47 -4.60 -49.25 162.25
CA ASP A 47 -3.80 -48.07 161.92
C ASP A 47 -2.82 -48.37 160.77
N GLU A 48 -2.18 -49.54 160.76
CA GLU A 48 -1.33 -50.00 159.64
C GLU A 48 -2.16 -50.20 158.36
N GLY A 49 -3.35 -50.79 158.45
CA GLY A 49 -4.28 -50.95 157.33
C GLY A 49 -4.78 -49.62 156.75
N PHE A 50 -5.11 -48.63 157.59
CA PHE A 50 -5.47 -47.29 157.13
C PHE A 50 -4.28 -46.55 156.50
N ASN A 51 -3.06 -46.73 157.03
CA ASN A 51 -1.85 -46.20 156.40
C ASN A 51 -1.56 -46.87 155.05
N GLU A 52 -1.81 -48.17 154.90
CA GLU A 52 -1.68 -48.85 153.61
C GLU A 52 -2.75 -48.39 152.61
N LEU A 53 -4.00 -48.22 153.05
CA LEU A 53 -5.08 -47.68 152.23
C LEU A 53 -4.80 -46.25 151.77
N GLY A 54 -4.33 -45.35 152.65
CA GLY A 54 -3.91 -44.00 152.27
C GLY A 54 -2.68 -43.97 151.34
N SER A 55 -1.81 -44.98 151.43
CA SER A 55 -0.70 -45.18 150.48
C SER A 55 -1.20 -45.67 149.11
N ARG A 56 -2.18 -46.58 149.08
CA ARG A 56 -2.85 -47.05 147.86
C ARG A 56 -3.66 -45.94 147.19
N GLU A 57 -4.39 -45.13 147.95
CA GLU A 57 -5.14 -43.97 147.45
C GLU A 57 -4.21 -42.95 146.78
N LYS A 58 -3.10 -42.57 147.43
CA LYS A 58 -2.09 -41.69 146.83
C LYS A 58 -1.52 -42.26 145.52
N LYS A 59 -1.24 -43.56 145.47
CA LYS A 59 -0.81 -44.24 144.22
C LYS A 59 -1.91 -44.23 143.15
N LEU A 60 -3.18 -44.43 143.52
CA LEU A 60 -4.31 -44.41 142.59
C LEU A 60 -4.54 -43.00 142.03
N ASN A 61 -4.42 -41.95 142.85
CA ASN A 61 -4.50 -40.56 142.39
C ASN A 61 -3.36 -40.20 141.42
N LEU A 62 -2.12 -40.62 141.70
CA LEU A 62 -1.00 -40.46 140.76
C LEU A 62 -1.20 -41.24 139.45
N LEU A 63 -1.80 -42.43 139.51
CA LEU A 63 -2.17 -43.19 138.31
C LEU A 63 -3.30 -42.50 137.53
N GLN A 64 -4.32 -41.96 138.20
CA GLN A 64 -5.40 -41.21 137.56
C GLN A 64 -4.87 -39.94 136.89
N GLU A 65 -3.94 -39.22 137.52
CA GLU A 65 -3.30 -38.06 136.91
C GLU A 65 -2.44 -38.46 135.69
N SER A 66 -1.64 -39.52 135.81
CA SER A 66 -0.84 -40.08 134.70
C SER A 66 -1.72 -40.54 133.52
N VAL A 67 -2.87 -41.15 133.81
CA VAL A 67 -3.89 -41.51 132.81
C VAL A 67 -4.47 -40.25 132.18
N ASN A 68 -4.88 -39.24 132.94
CA ASN A 68 -5.42 -37.99 132.40
C ASN A 68 -4.40 -37.24 131.51
N GLN A 69 -3.13 -37.21 131.94
CA GLN A 69 -2.02 -36.67 131.14
C GLN A 69 -1.73 -37.51 129.89
N SER A 70 -2.04 -38.80 129.88
CA SER A 70 -1.88 -39.68 128.72
C SER A 70 -3.06 -39.53 127.74
N THR A 71 -4.29 -39.47 128.25
CA THR A 71 -5.50 -39.21 127.47
C THR A 71 -5.41 -37.89 126.73
N THR A 72 -5.02 -36.80 127.40
CA THR A 72 -4.83 -35.49 126.76
C THR A 72 -3.71 -35.47 125.70
N LYS A 73 -2.63 -36.25 125.88
CA LYS A 73 -1.59 -36.48 124.86
C LYS A 73 -2.09 -37.33 123.68
N LEU A 74 -3.10 -38.17 123.88
CA LEU A 74 -3.78 -38.93 122.81
C LEU A 74 -4.84 -38.08 122.10
N ASP A 75 -5.58 -37.23 122.82
CA ASP A 75 -6.56 -36.30 122.24
C ASP A 75 -5.90 -35.29 121.31
N THR A 76 -4.80 -34.67 121.76
CA THR A 76 -4.01 -33.74 120.94
C THR A 76 -3.41 -34.40 119.70
N ARG A 77 -2.94 -35.66 119.83
CA ARG A 77 -2.51 -36.47 118.67
C ARG A 77 -3.66 -36.81 117.73
N ARG A 78 -4.83 -37.16 118.25
CA ARG A 78 -6.03 -37.47 117.46
C ARG A 78 -6.47 -36.24 116.66
N LEU A 79 -6.59 -35.08 117.30
CA LEU A 79 -6.96 -33.82 116.63
C LEU A 79 -5.95 -33.44 115.53
N TRP A 80 -4.65 -33.67 115.76
CA TRP A 80 -3.62 -33.46 114.73
C TRP A 80 -3.77 -34.42 113.53
N VAL A 81 -4.09 -35.69 113.78
CA VAL A 81 -4.38 -36.67 112.72
C VAL A 81 -5.67 -36.31 111.97
N GLU A 82 -6.74 -35.92 112.67
CA GLU A 82 -7.99 -35.45 112.07
C GLU A 82 -7.78 -34.21 111.19
N GLN A 83 -6.93 -33.27 111.61
CA GLN A 83 -6.52 -32.14 110.78
C GLN A 83 -5.74 -32.59 109.53
N LYS A 84 -4.80 -33.53 109.68
CA LYS A 84 -4.03 -34.05 108.53
C LYS A 84 -4.85 -34.88 107.56
N ILE A 85 -5.92 -35.54 108.01
CA ILE A 85 -6.89 -36.20 107.12
C ILE A 85 -7.64 -35.16 106.28
N LYS A 86 -8.09 -34.04 106.86
CA LYS A 86 -8.72 -32.94 106.10
C LYS A 86 -7.78 -32.32 105.07
N GLU A 87 -6.54 -32.03 105.47
CA GLU A 87 -5.49 -31.56 104.56
C GLU A 87 -5.13 -32.55 103.43
N LEU A 88 -5.48 -33.83 103.56
CA LEU A 88 -5.29 -34.86 102.54
C LEU A 88 -6.51 -34.94 101.61
N ASP A 89 -7.74 -34.93 102.15
CA ASP A 89 -8.97 -34.88 101.35
C ASP A 89 -9.04 -33.63 100.46
N GLU A 90 -8.69 -32.45 101.00
CA GLU A 90 -8.56 -31.21 100.21
C GLU A 90 -7.59 -31.36 99.03
N LYS A 91 -6.46 -32.06 99.24
CA LYS A 91 -5.45 -32.32 98.18
C LYS A 91 -5.89 -33.40 97.21
N GLU A 92 -6.60 -34.42 97.67
CA GLU A 92 -7.19 -35.47 96.82
C GLU A 92 -8.25 -34.87 95.89
N ASN A 93 -9.11 -33.99 96.41
CA ASN A 93 -10.13 -33.31 95.64
C ASN A 93 -9.54 -32.27 94.65
N LEU A 94 -8.46 -31.57 95.03
CA LEU A 94 -7.67 -30.76 94.08
C LEU A 94 -7.02 -31.62 92.98
N MET A 95 -6.51 -32.81 93.33
CA MET A 95 -5.88 -33.75 92.38
C MET A 95 -6.91 -34.33 91.39
N LYS A 96 -8.10 -34.72 91.85
CA LYS A 96 -9.23 -35.13 90.98
C LYS A 96 -9.58 -34.01 89.98
N GLY A 97 -9.69 -32.76 90.46
CA GLY A 97 -9.97 -31.61 89.61
C GLY A 97 -8.84 -31.25 88.63
N LEU A 98 -7.58 -31.63 88.91
CA LEU A 98 -6.46 -31.53 87.97
C LEU A 98 -6.50 -32.64 86.92
N LEU A 99 -6.79 -33.88 87.32
CA LEU A 99 -6.92 -35.02 86.40
C LEU A 99 -8.04 -34.78 85.38
N GLN A 100 -9.22 -34.32 85.82
CA GLN A 100 -10.32 -33.98 84.90
C GLN A 100 -9.92 -32.94 83.85
N ARG A 101 -9.20 -31.87 84.23
CA ARG A 101 -8.70 -30.87 83.27
C ARG A 101 -7.70 -31.45 82.28
N ILE A 102 -6.84 -32.37 82.72
CA ILE A 102 -5.90 -33.06 81.82
C ILE A 102 -6.67 -33.95 80.83
N GLU A 103 -7.72 -34.66 81.26
CA GLU A 103 -8.58 -35.46 80.37
C GLU A 103 -9.33 -34.58 79.34
N GLU A 104 -9.85 -33.43 79.77
CA GLU A 104 -10.47 -32.43 78.91
C GLU A 104 -9.47 -31.86 77.87
N GLU A 105 -8.25 -31.51 78.28
CA GLU A 105 -7.18 -31.04 77.40
C GLU A 105 -6.73 -32.13 76.39
N GLN A 106 -6.58 -33.39 76.83
CA GLN A 106 -6.25 -34.51 75.94
C GLN A 106 -7.36 -34.75 74.89
N MET A 107 -8.63 -34.57 75.26
CA MET A 107 -9.74 -34.65 74.30
C MET A 107 -9.67 -33.54 73.24
N GLN A 108 -9.36 -32.29 73.63
CA GLN A 108 -9.18 -31.19 72.68
C GLN A 108 -7.96 -31.41 71.76
N LEU A 109 -6.84 -31.91 72.31
CA LEU A 109 -5.67 -32.28 71.51
C LEU A 109 -5.98 -33.41 70.52
N GLY A 110 -6.81 -34.39 70.91
CA GLY A 110 -7.30 -35.44 70.01
C GLY A 110 -8.13 -34.88 68.84
N ASN A 111 -9.05 -33.95 69.13
CA ASN A 111 -9.87 -33.28 68.10
C ASN A 111 -9.00 -32.45 67.13
N LEU A 112 -8.06 -31.65 67.66
CA LEU A 112 -7.13 -30.86 66.86
C LEU A 112 -6.23 -31.73 65.99
N ARG A 113 -5.74 -32.85 66.54
CA ARG A 113 -4.97 -33.85 65.78
C ARG A 113 -5.79 -34.42 64.62
N GLY A 114 -7.04 -34.81 64.85
CA GLY A 114 -7.94 -35.31 63.82
C GLY A 114 -8.17 -34.29 62.69
N PHE A 115 -8.37 -33.02 63.03
CA PHE A 115 -8.50 -31.94 62.05
C PHE A 115 -7.21 -31.72 61.23
N VAL A 116 -6.04 -31.77 61.86
CA VAL A 116 -4.74 -31.68 61.16
C VAL A 116 -4.52 -32.90 60.26
N ASP A 117 -4.80 -34.11 60.75
CA ASP A 117 -4.72 -35.36 59.97
C ASP A 117 -5.76 -35.42 58.82
N GLU A 118 -6.80 -34.57 58.83
CA GLU A 118 -7.71 -34.35 57.71
C GLU A 118 -7.15 -33.30 56.73
N LYS A 119 -6.72 -32.13 57.21
CA LYS A 119 -6.12 -31.09 56.34
C LYS A 119 -4.85 -31.57 55.62
N LEU A 120 -4.05 -32.44 56.23
CA LEU A 120 -2.89 -33.06 55.56
C LEU A 120 -3.30 -33.96 54.39
N LYS A 121 -4.49 -34.58 54.42
CA LYS A 121 -5.03 -35.35 53.27
C LYS A 121 -5.49 -34.43 52.15
N ASP A 122 -6.11 -33.29 52.48
CA ASP A 122 -6.48 -32.28 51.48
C ASP A 122 -5.24 -31.75 50.75
N VAL A 123 -4.17 -31.42 51.49
CA VAL A 123 -2.89 -30.96 50.91
C VAL A 123 -2.28 -32.06 50.02
N ALA A 124 -2.21 -33.30 50.50
CA ALA A 124 -1.69 -34.43 49.71
C ALA A 124 -2.56 -34.82 48.49
N LEU A 125 -3.79 -34.29 48.38
CA LEU A 125 -4.61 -34.35 47.16
C LEU A 125 -4.34 -33.16 46.25
N GLN A 126 -4.12 -31.96 46.80
CA GLN A 126 -3.73 -30.78 46.03
C GLN A 126 -2.34 -30.92 45.38
N GLU A 127 -1.37 -31.51 46.06
CA GLU A 127 -0.04 -31.83 45.51
C GLU A 127 -0.15 -32.70 44.25
N LYS A 128 -0.94 -33.79 44.30
CA LYS A 128 -1.17 -34.68 43.14
C LYS A 128 -1.89 -33.99 41.98
N LEU A 129 -2.75 -33.02 42.27
CA LEU A 129 -3.38 -32.18 41.24
C LEU A 129 -2.37 -31.21 40.61
N PHE A 130 -1.43 -30.68 41.41
CA PHE A 130 -0.34 -29.84 40.92
C PHE A 130 0.65 -30.62 40.04
N ASP A 131 1.04 -31.84 40.44
CA ASP A 131 1.86 -32.75 39.63
C ASP A 131 1.21 -33.02 38.26
N GLY A 132 -0.07 -33.43 38.26
CA GLY A 132 -0.84 -33.68 37.04
C GLY A 132 -1.19 -32.43 36.21
N LEU A 133 -0.90 -31.22 36.71
CA LEU A 133 -0.88 -29.96 35.94
C LEU A 133 0.52 -29.67 35.40
N SER A 134 1.57 -29.94 36.19
CA SER A 134 2.98 -29.82 35.80
C SER A 134 3.30 -30.69 34.57
N GLU A 135 2.89 -31.96 34.57
CA GLU A 135 3.02 -32.86 33.41
C GLU A 135 2.35 -32.29 32.15
N LYS A 136 1.14 -31.73 32.29
CA LYS A 136 0.42 -31.11 31.16
C LYS A 136 1.12 -29.86 30.64
N LEU A 137 1.69 -29.04 31.53
CA LEU A 137 2.48 -27.88 31.13
C LEU A 137 3.79 -28.28 30.41
N GLN A 138 4.42 -29.39 30.79
CA GLN A 138 5.57 -29.94 30.07
C GLN A 138 5.18 -30.44 28.66
N LEU A 139 4.05 -31.14 28.53
CA LEU A 139 3.53 -31.56 27.22
C LEU A 139 3.17 -30.37 26.32
N ILE A 140 2.53 -29.34 26.87
CA ILE A 140 2.19 -28.10 26.13
C ILE A 140 3.48 -27.37 25.69
N ARG A 141 4.50 -27.28 26.55
CA ARG A 141 5.80 -26.69 26.21
C ARG A 141 6.46 -27.42 25.03
N ALA A 142 6.50 -28.75 25.06
CA ALA A 142 7.08 -29.55 23.98
C ALA A 142 6.31 -29.39 22.65
N GLU A 143 4.98 -29.26 22.69
CA GLU A 143 4.17 -29.01 21.50
C GLU A 143 4.35 -27.59 20.93
N ILE A 144 4.57 -26.59 21.78
CA ILE A 144 4.95 -25.22 21.36
C ILE A 144 6.31 -25.26 20.65
N GLU A 145 7.32 -25.89 21.27
CA GLU A 145 8.67 -26.02 20.70
C GLU A 145 8.64 -26.72 19.33
N ARG A 146 7.81 -27.76 19.14
CA ARG A 146 7.61 -28.38 17.81
C ARG A 146 7.02 -27.42 16.78
N ARG A 147 6.09 -26.54 17.18
CA ARG A 147 5.46 -25.57 16.28
C ARG A 147 6.41 -24.44 15.90
N GLU A 148 7.21 -23.95 16.85
CA GLU A 148 8.26 -22.96 16.61
C GLU A 148 9.27 -23.49 15.57
N ASN A 149 9.77 -24.73 15.74
CA ASN A 149 10.64 -25.39 14.77
C ASN A 149 10.01 -25.55 13.37
N VAL A 150 8.68 -25.73 13.26
CA VAL A 150 7.98 -25.82 11.97
C VAL A 150 7.82 -24.44 11.32
N LEU A 151 7.52 -23.41 12.11
CA LEU A 151 7.44 -22.02 11.62
C LEU A 151 8.81 -21.56 11.09
N ASP A 152 9.89 -21.86 11.79
CA ASP A 152 11.27 -21.59 11.39
C ASP A 152 11.63 -22.16 10.00
N LEU A 153 11.07 -23.33 9.66
CA LEU A 153 11.28 -23.97 8.36
C LEU A 153 10.44 -23.33 7.24
N GLU A 154 9.20 -22.91 7.53
CA GLU A 154 8.37 -22.21 6.53
C GLU A 154 8.84 -20.75 6.33
N VAL A 155 9.44 -20.10 7.33
CA VAL A 155 10.15 -18.82 7.19
C VAL A 155 11.33 -18.96 6.24
N LYS A 156 12.26 -19.90 6.49
CA LYS A 156 13.42 -20.16 5.60
C LYS A 156 13.00 -20.50 4.16
N LYS A 157 11.92 -21.27 4.00
CA LYS A 157 11.28 -21.56 2.70
C LYS A 157 10.63 -20.33 2.04
N SER A 158 10.27 -19.31 2.82
CA SER A 158 9.77 -18.03 2.29
C SER A 158 10.91 -17.12 1.85
N GLU A 159 11.99 -17.01 2.63
CA GLU A 159 13.23 -16.30 2.26
C GLU A 159 13.81 -16.82 0.93
N ILE A 160 13.80 -18.14 0.72
CA ILE A 160 14.22 -18.76 -0.55
C ILE A 160 13.32 -18.33 -1.72
N ARG A 161 11.99 -18.33 -1.53
CA ARG A 161 11.02 -17.89 -2.55
C ARG A 161 11.17 -16.41 -2.89
N GLU A 162 11.48 -15.57 -1.91
CA GLU A 162 11.76 -14.14 -2.09
C GLU A 162 13.01 -13.94 -2.96
N SER A 163 14.11 -14.62 -2.64
CA SER A 163 15.35 -14.60 -3.44
C SER A 163 15.17 -15.14 -4.88
N GLU A 164 14.29 -16.13 -5.08
CA GLU A 164 13.88 -16.60 -6.42
C GLU A 164 13.08 -15.54 -7.19
N LEU A 165 12.21 -14.78 -6.52
CA LEU A 165 11.43 -13.69 -7.11
C LEU A 165 12.31 -12.49 -7.48
N ASP A 166 13.20 -12.04 -6.58
CA ASP A 166 14.21 -11.01 -6.88
C ASP A 166 15.06 -11.39 -8.11
N SER A 167 15.39 -12.67 -8.23
CA SER A 167 16.18 -13.24 -9.33
C SER A 167 15.38 -13.38 -10.63
N ARG A 168 14.05 -13.22 -10.58
CA ARG A 168 13.15 -13.18 -11.72
C ARG A 168 12.80 -11.75 -12.12
N GLU A 169 12.58 -10.85 -11.17
CA GLU A 169 12.36 -9.42 -11.41
C GLU A 169 13.54 -8.81 -12.18
N ARG A 170 14.77 -9.02 -11.70
CA ARG A 170 15.99 -8.55 -12.40
C ARG A 170 16.13 -9.08 -13.83
N LYS A 171 15.58 -10.25 -14.16
CA LYS A 171 15.56 -10.76 -15.54
C LYS A 171 14.53 -10.02 -16.40
N LEU A 172 13.32 -9.80 -15.86
CA LEU A 172 12.27 -9.04 -16.53
C LEU A 172 12.66 -7.57 -16.73
N GLU A 173 13.42 -6.97 -15.82
CA GLU A 173 13.99 -5.64 -15.99
C GLU A 173 14.98 -5.58 -17.17
N ILE A 174 15.87 -6.58 -17.30
CA ILE A 174 16.81 -6.68 -18.43
C ILE A 174 16.05 -6.87 -19.75
N GLU A 175 15.06 -7.77 -19.79
CA GLU A 175 14.20 -7.99 -20.96
C GLU A 175 13.41 -6.73 -21.35
N GLY A 176 12.86 -6.00 -20.38
CA GLY A 176 12.16 -4.73 -20.59
C GLY A 176 13.09 -3.65 -21.16
N ASN A 177 14.32 -3.55 -20.67
CA ASN A 177 15.33 -2.64 -21.20
C ASN A 177 15.76 -3.02 -22.63
N GLU A 178 15.90 -4.32 -22.92
CA GLU A 178 16.11 -4.80 -24.30
C GLU A 178 14.95 -4.42 -25.23
N LEU A 179 13.70 -4.63 -24.81
CA LEU A 179 12.51 -4.29 -25.59
C LEU A 179 12.40 -2.79 -25.85
N ASN A 180 12.68 -1.95 -24.86
CA ASN A 180 12.79 -0.48 -25.01
C ASN A 180 13.86 -0.11 -26.06
N SER A 181 15.03 -0.77 -26.04
CA SER A 181 16.07 -0.56 -27.06
C SER A 181 15.66 -1.01 -28.47
N LYS A 182 14.81 -2.03 -28.58
CA LYS A 182 14.25 -2.54 -29.84
C LYS A 182 13.16 -1.59 -30.37
N GLY A 183 12.30 -1.07 -29.50
CA GLY A 183 11.30 -0.05 -29.82
C GLY A 183 11.90 1.19 -30.47
N LYS A 184 12.92 1.79 -29.83
CA LYS A 184 13.64 2.97 -30.38
C LYS A 184 14.30 2.70 -31.75
N LYS A 185 14.73 1.45 -32.01
CA LYS A 185 15.26 1.05 -33.33
C LYS A 185 14.17 0.88 -34.39
N LEU A 186 12.95 0.52 -33.99
CA LEU A 186 11.80 0.46 -34.89
C LEU A 186 11.28 1.86 -35.23
N GLU A 187 11.13 2.73 -34.23
CA GLU A 187 10.78 4.16 -34.38
C GLU A 187 11.74 4.89 -35.34
N MET A 188 13.06 4.70 -35.17
CA MET A 188 14.08 5.22 -36.10
C MET A 188 13.88 4.73 -37.55
N ARG A 189 13.43 3.48 -37.73
CA ARG A 189 13.24 2.85 -39.04
C ARG A 189 11.92 3.23 -39.69
N GLU A 190 10.87 3.45 -38.90
CA GLU A 190 9.58 4.00 -39.33
C GLU A 190 9.75 5.41 -39.90
N ASN A 191 10.47 6.28 -39.17
CA ASN A 191 10.85 7.62 -39.67
C ASN A 191 11.70 7.56 -40.96
N GLU A 192 12.56 6.54 -41.12
CA GLU A 192 13.31 6.34 -42.37
C GLU A 192 12.41 5.88 -43.54
N LEU A 193 11.36 5.10 -43.26
CA LEU A 193 10.39 4.63 -44.26
C LEU A 193 9.48 5.76 -44.73
N ASP A 194 8.91 6.56 -43.83
CA ASP A 194 8.19 7.82 -44.16
C ASP A 194 9.06 8.75 -45.03
N SER A 195 10.33 8.90 -44.64
CA SER A 195 11.34 9.66 -45.40
C SER A 195 11.74 9.04 -46.74
N ARG A 196 11.33 7.81 -47.04
CA ARG A 196 11.50 7.14 -48.35
C ARG A 196 10.21 7.21 -49.16
N GLU A 197 9.05 7.03 -48.53
CA GLU A 197 7.72 7.14 -49.13
C GLU A 197 7.51 8.50 -49.80
N LYS A 198 7.76 9.60 -49.07
CA LYS A 198 7.72 10.97 -49.62
C LYS A 198 8.69 11.20 -50.79
N LYS A 199 9.80 10.46 -50.86
CA LYS A 199 10.75 10.50 -52.00
C LYS A 199 10.30 9.66 -53.19
N LEU A 200 9.46 8.65 -52.97
CA LEU A 200 8.83 7.86 -54.03
C LEU A 200 7.66 8.62 -54.64
N GLU A 201 6.80 9.24 -53.82
CA GLU A 201 5.70 10.13 -54.24
C GLU A 201 6.21 11.26 -55.18
N ILE A 202 7.30 11.93 -54.82
CA ILE A 202 7.94 12.96 -55.66
C ILE A 202 8.42 12.37 -57.01
N ARG A 203 8.96 11.15 -57.01
CA ARG A 203 9.45 10.48 -58.23
C ARG A 203 8.31 9.99 -59.13
N GLU A 204 7.23 9.51 -58.54
CA GLU A 204 6.01 9.11 -59.24
C GLU A 204 5.45 10.31 -60.01
N ASN A 205 5.25 11.44 -59.33
CA ASN A 205 4.85 12.71 -59.95
C ASN A 205 5.82 13.17 -61.07
N GLU A 206 7.13 12.95 -60.93
CA GLU A 206 8.10 13.28 -61.98
C GLU A 206 8.00 12.32 -63.19
N ILE A 207 7.75 11.03 -62.96
CA ILE A 207 7.52 10.03 -64.01
C ILE A 207 6.23 10.36 -64.77
N ASP A 208 5.15 10.70 -64.07
CA ASP A 208 3.86 11.15 -64.61
C ASP A 208 4.03 12.36 -65.55
N LEU A 209 4.85 13.34 -65.13
CA LEU A 209 5.18 14.50 -65.95
C LEU A 209 6.06 14.13 -67.15
N ARG A 210 7.00 13.20 -67.01
CA ARG A 210 7.83 12.69 -68.12
C ARG A 210 6.96 11.95 -69.15
N GLU A 211 6.03 11.09 -68.72
CA GLU A 211 5.11 10.36 -69.61
C GLU A 211 4.22 11.31 -70.40
N LYS A 212 3.60 12.31 -69.75
CA LYS A 212 2.80 13.36 -70.40
C LYS A 212 3.62 14.17 -71.43
N ASN A 213 4.92 14.37 -71.21
CA ASN A 213 5.81 14.97 -72.19
C ASN A 213 6.21 14.01 -73.33
N VAL A 214 6.29 12.70 -73.08
CA VAL A 214 6.51 11.67 -74.14
C VAL A 214 5.30 11.58 -75.05
N TYR A 215 4.07 11.51 -74.53
CA TYR A 215 2.85 11.53 -75.37
C TYR A 215 2.76 12.80 -76.23
N ARG A 216 3.12 13.97 -75.69
CA ARG A 216 3.15 15.22 -76.48
C ARG A 216 4.16 15.13 -77.63
N ARG A 217 5.38 14.69 -77.35
CA ARG A 217 6.43 14.51 -78.37
C ARG A 217 6.07 13.47 -79.43
N GLN A 218 5.40 12.38 -79.04
CA GLN A 218 4.89 11.39 -80.00
C GLN A 218 3.87 12.02 -80.95
N HIS A 219 2.91 12.80 -80.42
CA HIS A 219 1.94 13.52 -81.25
C HIS A 219 2.61 14.56 -82.18
N GLU A 220 3.60 15.32 -81.69
CA GLU A 220 4.40 16.24 -82.52
C GLU A 220 5.15 15.50 -83.64
N LEU A 221 5.70 14.32 -83.36
CA LEU A 221 6.40 13.49 -84.34
C LEU A 221 5.43 12.89 -85.38
N ASP A 222 4.23 12.45 -84.98
CA ASP A 222 3.23 11.95 -85.92
C ASP A 222 2.65 13.06 -86.82
N VAL A 223 2.52 14.29 -86.31
CA VAL A 223 2.20 15.48 -87.14
C VAL A 223 3.33 15.76 -88.14
N LYS A 224 4.60 15.78 -87.69
CA LYS A 224 5.77 15.96 -88.57
C LYS A 224 5.88 14.85 -89.62
N LYS A 225 5.61 13.60 -89.25
CA LYS A 225 5.62 12.42 -90.14
C LYS A 225 4.54 12.54 -91.24
N LYS A 226 3.34 13.02 -90.90
CA LYS A 226 2.30 13.34 -91.89
C LYS A 226 2.75 14.43 -92.85
N SER A 227 3.28 15.54 -92.33
CA SER A 227 3.79 16.66 -93.15
C SER A 227 4.95 16.24 -94.06
N LEU A 228 5.89 15.43 -93.58
CA LEU A 228 6.96 14.87 -94.40
C LEU A 228 6.43 13.97 -95.51
N LYS A 229 5.41 13.13 -95.24
CA LYS A 229 4.79 12.30 -96.29
C LYS A 229 4.06 13.15 -97.34
N THR A 230 3.44 14.29 -96.97
CA THR A 230 2.94 15.26 -97.96
C THR A 230 4.09 15.83 -98.81
N ARG A 231 5.19 16.22 -98.17
CA ARG A 231 6.39 16.76 -98.83
C ARG A 231 7.05 15.77 -99.78
N GLU A 232 7.03 14.48 -99.45
CA GLU A 232 7.50 13.38 -100.27
C GLU A 232 6.64 13.23 -101.52
N ASN A 233 5.31 13.18 -101.38
CA ASN A 233 4.39 13.14 -102.51
C ASN A 233 4.50 14.38 -103.43
N GLU A 234 4.82 15.56 -102.87
CA GLU A 234 5.12 16.78 -103.66
C GLU A 234 6.40 16.61 -104.50
N LEU A 235 7.44 15.96 -103.96
CA LEU A 235 8.69 15.72 -104.66
C LEU A 235 8.53 14.66 -105.76
N ASP A 236 7.82 13.56 -105.48
CA ASP A 236 7.48 12.53 -106.49
C ASP A 236 6.75 13.14 -107.69
N ALA A 237 5.84 14.09 -107.45
CA ALA A 237 5.11 14.80 -108.50
C ALA A 237 6.02 15.75 -109.32
N ILE A 238 7.02 16.36 -108.69
CA ILE A 238 8.03 17.20 -109.36
C ILE A 238 8.97 16.33 -110.20
N GLU A 239 9.38 15.15 -109.70
CA GLU A 239 10.22 14.18 -110.41
C GLU A 239 9.50 13.65 -111.66
N GLN A 240 8.26 13.19 -111.54
CA GLN A 240 7.45 12.75 -112.69
C GLN A 240 7.24 13.85 -113.75
N HIS A 241 7.12 15.11 -113.33
CA HIS A 241 7.07 16.25 -114.24
C HIS A 241 8.43 16.50 -114.93
N SER A 242 9.54 16.33 -114.22
CA SER A 242 10.90 16.40 -114.78
C SER A 242 11.14 15.33 -115.83
N ASP A 243 10.82 14.06 -115.53
CA ASP A 243 10.94 12.94 -116.47
C ASP A 243 10.09 13.13 -117.73
N ARG A 244 8.83 13.55 -117.57
CA ARG A 244 7.95 13.87 -118.71
C ARG A 244 8.56 14.97 -119.58
N LYS A 245 9.20 15.97 -118.98
CA LYS A 245 9.85 17.07 -119.69
C LYS A 245 11.15 16.63 -120.38
N GLN A 246 11.91 15.71 -119.78
CA GLN A 246 13.07 15.09 -120.43
C GLN A 246 12.63 14.27 -121.65
N LEU A 247 11.59 13.44 -121.54
CA LEU A 247 11.02 12.70 -122.68
C LEU A 247 10.53 13.62 -123.81
N GLU A 248 9.96 14.78 -123.46
CA GLU A 248 9.58 15.80 -124.44
C GLU A 248 10.82 16.40 -125.15
N LEU A 249 11.88 16.72 -124.40
CA LEU A 249 13.15 17.21 -124.95
C LEU A 249 13.84 16.18 -125.85
N ASP A 250 13.91 14.91 -125.43
CA ASP A 250 14.41 13.79 -126.23
C ASP A 250 13.64 13.64 -127.55
N SER A 251 12.31 13.81 -127.51
CA SER A 251 11.47 13.76 -128.71
C SER A 251 11.78 14.92 -129.67
N LYS A 252 12.05 16.12 -129.15
CA LYS A 252 12.47 17.30 -129.93
C LYS A 252 13.88 17.13 -130.50
N GLY A 253 14.81 16.57 -129.74
CA GLY A 253 16.15 16.20 -130.23
C GLY A 253 16.08 15.24 -131.41
N LYS A 254 15.27 14.18 -131.32
CA LYS A 254 15.01 13.22 -132.42
C LYS A 254 14.33 13.88 -133.63
N ILE A 255 13.56 14.95 -133.46
CA ILE A 255 12.97 15.74 -134.56
C ILE A 255 14.04 16.64 -135.22
N LEU A 256 14.90 17.29 -134.42
CA LEU A 256 16.00 18.11 -134.93
C LEU A 256 17.02 17.28 -135.71
N GLN A 257 17.42 16.11 -135.19
CA GLN A 257 18.35 15.21 -135.87
C GLN A 257 17.80 14.73 -137.24
N ARG A 258 16.49 14.51 -137.35
CA ARG A 258 15.87 14.22 -138.66
C ARG A 258 15.96 15.40 -139.63
N LYS A 259 15.94 16.64 -139.13
CA LYS A 259 16.07 17.85 -139.95
C LYS A 259 17.51 18.12 -140.39
N ASP A 260 18.51 17.84 -139.55
CA ASP A 260 19.92 17.88 -139.96
C ASP A 260 20.17 16.91 -141.12
N ASN A 261 19.80 15.63 -140.96
CA ASN A 261 19.91 14.64 -142.04
C ASN A 261 19.15 15.08 -143.33
N GLU A 262 18.01 15.78 -143.19
CA GLU A 262 17.24 16.31 -144.32
C GLU A 262 17.88 17.58 -144.93
N LEU A 263 18.82 18.24 -144.26
CA LEU A 263 19.64 19.32 -144.81
C LEU A 263 20.90 18.77 -145.50
N ASP A 264 21.56 17.77 -144.91
CA ASP A 264 22.73 17.10 -145.50
C ASP A 264 22.41 16.52 -146.89
N ILE A 265 21.30 15.80 -147.02
CA ILE A 265 20.82 15.26 -148.31
C ILE A 265 20.56 16.38 -149.33
N LYS A 266 20.17 17.58 -148.90
CA LYS A 266 20.01 18.74 -149.79
C LYS A 266 21.37 19.35 -150.18
N HIS A 267 22.38 19.26 -149.32
CA HIS A 267 23.74 19.71 -149.61
C HIS A 267 24.41 18.83 -150.68
N GLU A 268 24.36 17.50 -150.54
CA GLU A 268 24.89 16.55 -151.53
C GLU A 268 24.24 16.73 -152.92
N ASN A 269 22.92 16.99 -152.96
CA ASN A 269 22.19 17.27 -154.20
C ASN A 269 22.58 18.60 -154.86
N LEU A 270 23.04 19.59 -154.10
CA LEU A 270 23.55 20.85 -154.65
C LEU A 270 24.98 20.68 -155.18
N GLU A 271 25.86 20.01 -154.45
CA GLU A 271 27.23 19.71 -154.89
C GLU A 271 27.23 18.85 -156.17
N SER A 272 26.29 17.91 -156.28
CA SER A 272 26.09 17.11 -157.49
C SER A 272 25.70 17.96 -158.71
N ARG A 273 24.84 18.98 -158.51
CA ARG A 273 24.45 19.93 -159.56
C ARG A 273 25.58 20.88 -159.96
N GLU A 274 26.50 21.18 -159.06
CA GLU A 274 27.65 22.06 -159.31
C GLU A 274 28.63 21.41 -160.30
N LYS A 275 28.94 20.13 -160.10
CA LYS A 275 29.76 19.32 -161.04
C LYS A 275 29.11 19.18 -162.44
N ASP A 276 27.78 19.10 -162.51
CA ASP A 276 27.01 19.09 -163.76
C ASP A 276 27.11 20.42 -164.54
N ILE A 277 27.41 21.54 -163.86
CA ILE A 277 27.62 22.86 -164.47
C ILE A 277 29.06 22.96 -164.99
N GLU A 278 30.07 22.60 -164.18
CA GLU A 278 31.48 22.52 -164.60
C GLU A 278 31.71 21.60 -165.80
N SER A 279 30.85 20.59 -165.98
CA SER A 279 30.86 19.69 -167.13
C SER A 279 30.48 20.43 -168.42
N LYS A 280 29.41 21.24 -168.38
CA LYS A 280 28.87 21.97 -169.55
C LYS A 280 29.71 23.19 -169.93
N GLU A 281 30.34 23.84 -168.97
CA GLU A 281 31.20 25.01 -169.21
C GLU A 281 32.40 24.64 -170.11
N ARG A 282 33.07 23.53 -169.81
CA ARG A 282 34.13 22.96 -170.66
C ARG A 282 33.64 22.50 -172.03
N GLU A 283 32.38 22.07 -172.15
CA GLU A 283 31.79 21.68 -173.44
C GLU A 283 31.48 22.90 -174.35
N LEU A 284 31.34 24.10 -173.77
CA LEU A 284 31.16 25.36 -174.50
C LEU A 284 32.52 25.92 -174.95
N GLU A 285 33.53 25.92 -174.07
CA GLU A 285 34.89 26.37 -174.38
C GLU A 285 35.49 25.58 -175.58
N GLY A 286 35.21 24.28 -175.68
CA GLY A 286 35.60 23.46 -176.83
C GLY A 286 34.99 23.91 -178.16
N LYS A 287 33.74 24.41 -178.14
CA LYS A 287 33.00 24.86 -179.34
C LYS A 287 33.43 26.26 -179.79
N GLU A 288 33.77 27.14 -178.85
CA GLU A 288 34.31 28.47 -179.13
C GLU A 288 35.66 28.38 -179.86
N ASN A 289 36.55 27.49 -179.41
CA ASN A 289 37.84 27.25 -180.06
C ASN A 289 37.68 26.71 -181.50
N GLU A 290 36.67 25.88 -181.77
CA GLU A 290 36.40 25.38 -183.13
C GLU A 290 35.85 26.47 -184.07
N LEU A 291 35.06 27.42 -183.56
CA LEU A 291 34.60 28.59 -184.31
C LEU A 291 35.77 29.52 -184.68
N ASN A 292 36.65 29.80 -183.72
CA ASN A 292 37.82 30.67 -183.92
C ASN A 292 38.78 30.09 -184.99
N ALA A 293 38.91 28.76 -185.04
CA ALA A 293 39.65 28.04 -186.08
C ALA A 293 38.99 28.12 -187.48
N LYS A 294 37.65 28.23 -187.56
CA LYS A 294 36.91 28.41 -188.81
C LYS A 294 37.03 29.86 -189.33
N GLU A 295 36.97 30.86 -188.45
CA GLU A 295 37.13 32.27 -188.83
C GLU A 295 38.50 32.55 -189.48
N LYS A 296 39.59 32.01 -188.91
CA LYS A 296 40.95 32.12 -189.48
C LYS A 296 41.07 31.55 -190.90
N LYS A 297 40.24 30.57 -191.29
CA LYS A 297 40.21 30.03 -192.66
C LYS A 297 39.51 31.00 -193.62
N PHE A 298 38.38 31.61 -193.22
CA PHE A 298 37.68 32.59 -194.05
C PHE A 298 38.52 33.83 -194.35
N ARG A 299 39.24 34.37 -193.36
CA ARG A 299 40.13 35.55 -193.57
C ARG A 299 41.21 35.31 -194.63
N LYS A 300 41.68 34.08 -194.83
CA LYS A 300 42.66 33.74 -195.88
C LYS A 300 42.04 33.70 -197.29
N ILE A 301 40.76 33.34 -197.41
CA ILE A 301 40.06 33.25 -198.70
C ILE A 301 39.76 34.66 -199.26
N ILE A 302 39.49 35.63 -198.39
CA ILE A 302 39.19 37.02 -198.79
C ILE A 302 40.39 37.68 -199.48
N LEU A 303 41.59 37.58 -198.88
CA LEU A 303 42.84 38.13 -199.46
C LEU A 303 43.19 37.55 -200.85
N ASP A 304 42.79 36.31 -201.13
CA ASP A 304 43.07 35.62 -202.41
C ASP A 304 42.13 36.05 -203.56
N LEU A 305 41.07 36.81 -203.22
CA LEU A 305 40.09 37.37 -204.16
C LEU A 305 40.38 38.86 -204.45
N GLU A 306 40.74 39.65 -203.43
CA GLU A 306 41.01 41.09 -203.58
C GLU A 306 42.17 41.36 -204.57
N LEU A 307 43.20 40.51 -204.57
CA LEU A 307 44.35 40.63 -205.48
C LEU A 307 44.08 40.17 -206.92
N LYS A 308 42.88 39.67 -207.26
CA LYS A 308 42.51 39.27 -208.63
C LYS A 308 41.58 40.25 -209.35
N PHE A 309 41.08 41.29 -208.68
CA PHE A 309 39.93 42.05 -209.19
C PHE A 309 40.21 43.44 -209.77
N VAL A 310 41.47 43.92 -209.79
CA VAL A 310 41.80 45.28 -210.29
C VAL A 310 42.90 45.25 -211.37
N SER A 311 42.78 44.31 -212.33
CA SER A 311 43.66 44.24 -213.50
C SER A 311 43.03 44.83 -214.77
N ILE A 312 41.70 44.98 -214.84
CA ILE A 312 40.97 45.48 -216.02
C ILE A 312 39.72 46.26 -215.59
N LEU A 313 39.76 47.58 -215.74
CA LEU A 313 38.73 48.46 -216.34
C LEU A 313 39.19 49.92 -216.19
N GLU A 314 39.15 50.71 -217.27
CA GLU A 314 39.82 52.02 -217.35
C GLU A 314 38.85 53.21 -217.52
N SER A 315 39.24 54.34 -216.94
CA SER A 315 38.87 55.74 -217.29
C SER A 315 37.56 56.39 -216.78
N THR A 316 37.69 57.71 -216.56
CA THR A 316 36.69 58.80 -216.40
C THR A 316 35.82 58.94 -215.11
N GLU A 317 36.28 59.84 -214.23
CA GLU A 317 35.60 61.07 -213.75
C GLU A 317 34.19 61.05 -213.06
N GLN A 318 34.21 61.16 -211.72
CA GLN A 318 33.79 62.35 -210.93
C GLN A 318 32.29 62.74 -210.69
N CYS A 319 32.02 63.18 -209.44
CA CYS A 319 30.94 64.07 -208.94
C CYS A 319 29.59 63.49 -208.44
N ASP A 320 29.49 63.34 -207.11
CA ASP A 320 28.40 63.73 -206.18
C ASP A 320 26.91 63.64 -206.56
N LYS A 321 26.12 62.83 -205.80
CA LYS A 321 25.09 63.34 -204.84
C LYS A 321 24.28 62.28 -204.04
N GLU A 322 23.85 62.75 -202.87
CA GLU A 322 22.65 62.47 -202.03
C GLU A 322 21.36 61.91 -202.67
N PRO A 323 20.30 61.52 -201.90
CA PRO A 323 20.23 60.91 -200.54
C PRO A 323 19.08 59.85 -200.40
N ASN A 324 18.61 59.60 -199.16
CA ASN A 324 17.27 59.07 -198.75
C ASN A 324 16.96 57.56 -198.95
N ALA A 325 16.04 56.93 -198.20
CA ALA A 325 15.47 57.18 -196.85
C ALA A 325 14.57 55.98 -196.41
N ASP A 326 14.06 56.02 -195.16
CA ASP A 326 12.75 55.47 -194.72
C ASP A 326 12.54 53.92 -194.66
N THR A 327 11.68 53.33 -193.79
CA THR A 327 10.79 53.87 -192.72
C THR A 327 10.45 52.83 -191.63
N SER A 328 10.32 53.29 -190.36
CA SER A 328 9.27 52.94 -189.35
C SER A 328 9.03 51.47 -188.90
N THR A 329 8.18 51.11 -187.91
CA THR A 329 7.31 51.86 -186.96
C THR A 329 7.17 51.15 -185.58
N GLN A 330 6.44 51.77 -184.64
CA GLN A 330 6.21 51.43 -183.22
C GLN A 330 5.10 50.37 -182.97
N THR A 331 5.08 49.78 -181.76
CA THR A 331 3.94 49.69 -180.77
C THR A 331 4.37 48.72 -179.62
N ALA A 332 3.94 48.71 -178.35
CA ALA A 332 3.00 49.45 -177.47
C ALA A 332 1.91 48.52 -176.84
N GLU A 333 1.55 48.80 -175.57
CA GLU A 333 0.38 48.24 -174.82
C GLU A 333 0.35 46.72 -174.50
N GLN A 334 -0.52 46.17 -173.63
CA GLN A 334 -0.93 46.52 -172.24
C GLN A 334 -1.72 45.30 -171.64
N THR A 335 -2.01 45.28 -170.32
CA THR A 335 -3.10 44.48 -169.65
C THR A 335 -3.04 42.92 -169.63
N GLN A 336 -3.73 42.11 -168.79
CA GLN A 336 -4.36 42.23 -167.44
C GLN A 336 -4.96 40.86 -166.97
N LYS A 337 -5.28 40.70 -165.66
CA LYS A 337 -6.15 39.67 -164.99
C LYS A 337 -5.59 38.24 -164.82
N SER A 338 -6.11 37.34 -163.93
CA SER A 338 -6.65 37.43 -162.54
C SER A 338 -7.30 36.10 -162.11
N ARG A 339 -7.04 35.57 -160.89
CA ARG A 339 -7.93 34.68 -160.07
C ARG A 339 -7.30 34.33 -158.70
N LYS A 340 -8.04 33.71 -157.75
CA LYS A 340 -8.79 34.37 -156.64
C LYS A 340 -9.22 33.34 -155.54
N ARG A 341 -9.18 33.72 -154.25
CA ARG A 341 -9.82 33.06 -153.06
C ARG A 341 -9.21 31.70 -152.63
N LEU A 342 -9.37 31.19 -151.39
CA LEU A 342 -10.20 31.52 -150.19
C LEU A 342 -9.31 31.95 -148.98
N ARG A 343 -9.68 32.64 -147.87
CA ARG A 343 -10.91 32.78 -147.01
C ARG A 343 -11.14 31.63 -146.01
N ASN A 344 -11.48 31.81 -144.72
CA ASN A 344 -11.55 32.98 -143.79
C ASN A 344 -10.63 32.68 -142.55
N LEU A 345 -10.90 32.83 -141.23
CA LEU A 345 -11.94 33.45 -140.37
C LEU A 345 -11.30 33.96 -139.05
N ALA A 346 -12.09 34.34 -138.04
CA ALA A 346 -11.81 35.50 -137.18
C ALA A 346 -12.76 35.64 -135.95
N LEU A 347 -12.50 36.66 -135.10
CA LEU A 347 -13.30 37.12 -133.92
C LEU A 347 -13.35 36.13 -132.72
N ALA A 348 -13.83 36.48 -131.51
CA ALA A 348 -13.67 37.64 -130.59
C ALA A 348 -14.53 37.39 -129.29
N SER A 349 -14.34 38.17 -128.20
CA SER A 349 -15.28 38.31 -127.04
C SER A 349 -15.38 37.09 -126.06
N ASP A 350 -15.76 37.13 -124.76
CA ASP A 350 -15.67 38.07 -123.59
C ASP A 350 -16.15 37.33 -122.29
N ARG A 351 -15.62 37.64 -121.07
CA ARG A 351 -16.32 37.69 -119.72
C ARG A 351 -16.87 36.35 -119.08
N ILE A 352 -17.21 36.17 -117.77
CA ILE A 352 -17.03 36.89 -116.46
C ILE A 352 -17.25 35.99 -115.18
N LEU A 353 -16.57 36.35 -114.06
CA LEU A 353 -16.79 36.16 -112.58
C LEU A 353 -17.32 34.88 -111.85
N ASP A 354 -16.59 34.55 -110.76
CA ASP A 354 -16.93 34.23 -109.33
C ASP A 354 -17.76 33.04 -108.80
N ALA A 355 -17.18 32.27 -107.84
CA ALA A 355 -17.70 31.87 -106.49
C ALA A 355 -16.69 30.94 -105.72
N ALA A 356 -16.85 30.69 -104.40
CA ALA A 356 -15.81 30.08 -103.52
C ALA A 356 -16.30 29.09 -102.41
N GLU A 357 -15.35 28.32 -101.81
CA GLU A 357 -15.20 27.85 -100.38
C GLU A 357 -16.36 27.12 -99.60
N GLU A 358 -16.19 26.24 -98.60
CA GLU A 358 -15.07 25.43 -98.02
C GLU A 358 -15.56 24.14 -97.26
N THR A 359 -14.99 23.68 -96.12
CA THR A 359 -15.16 22.31 -95.51
C THR A 359 -15.35 22.25 -93.95
N GLY A 360 -15.66 21.08 -93.32
CA GLY A 360 -15.50 20.84 -91.83
C GLY A 360 -16.37 19.75 -91.11
N ASN A 361 -15.87 19.09 -90.03
CA ASN A 361 -16.47 18.00 -89.15
C ASN A 361 -15.52 17.66 -87.93
N ASN A 362 -15.76 16.90 -86.81
CA ASN A 362 -16.91 16.46 -85.94
C ASN A 362 -16.45 15.68 -84.63
N LEU A 363 -17.38 15.32 -83.70
CA LEU A 363 -17.32 14.39 -82.50
C LEU A 363 -16.46 14.80 -81.23
N SER A 364 -16.64 14.38 -79.93
CA SER A 364 -17.41 13.39 -79.09
C SER A 364 -16.80 11.97 -78.83
N ARG A 365 -16.94 11.20 -77.69
CA ARG A 365 -17.64 11.25 -76.35
C ARG A 365 -17.31 10.01 -75.42
N ARG A 366 -17.11 10.05 -74.05
CA ARG A 366 -17.29 8.91 -73.04
C ARG A 366 -16.90 9.13 -71.53
N SER A 367 -17.20 8.16 -70.61
CA SER A 367 -16.87 8.12 -69.14
C SER A 367 -17.07 6.76 -68.35
N CYS A 368 -16.43 6.59 -67.16
CA CYS A 368 -16.73 5.80 -65.88
C CYS A 368 -16.83 4.23 -65.73
N ILE A 369 -16.44 3.65 -64.55
CA ILE A 369 -17.18 2.68 -63.61
C ILE A 369 -16.37 1.89 -62.49
N HIS A 370 -16.90 1.82 -61.22
CA HIS A 370 -16.85 0.90 -59.99
C HIS A 370 -15.62 0.02 -59.54
N ASP A 371 -15.40 -0.58 -58.31
CA ASP A 371 -15.80 -0.52 -56.82
C ASP A 371 -14.76 -1.41 -55.97
N LYS A 372 -14.82 -2.00 -54.72
CA LYS A 372 -15.79 -2.45 -53.64
C LYS A 372 -15.11 -2.78 -52.23
N GLU A 373 -15.88 -2.92 -51.11
CA GLU A 373 -15.73 -3.81 -49.86
C GLU A 373 -14.53 -3.68 -48.82
N ALA A 374 -14.48 -4.18 -47.54
CA ALA A 374 -15.41 -4.65 -46.43
C ALA A 374 -14.70 -4.98 -45.03
N GLU A 375 -15.43 -5.45 -43.96
CA GLU A 375 -15.05 -6.18 -42.68
C GLU A 375 -14.28 -5.49 -41.46
N GLN A 376 -14.23 -5.92 -40.14
CA GLN A 376 -15.08 -6.66 -39.12
C GLN A 376 -14.57 -6.60 -37.60
N VAL A 377 -15.48 -6.74 -36.58
CA VAL A 377 -15.37 -7.34 -35.16
C VAL A 377 -14.72 -6.59 -33.92
N THR A 378 -14.94 -7.10 -32.67
CA THR A 378 -15.07 -6.41 -31.33
C THR A 378 -14.46 -7.13 -30.06
N THR A 379 -14.63 -6.59 -28.82
CA THR A 379 -14.01 -7.05 -27.52
C THR A 379 -14.99 -7.22 -26.30
N HIS A 380 -14.51 -7.73 -25.13
CA HIS A 380 -15.30 -8.11 -23.92
C HIS A 380 -14.61 -7.85 -22.54
N ASP A 381 -15.43 -7.57 -21.50
CA ASP A 381 -15.37 -7.80 -20.02
C ASP A 381 -14.16 -7.54 -19.08
N LEU A 382 -14.52 -7.22 -17.81
CA LEU A 382 -13.71 -7.24 -16.57
C LEU A 382 -14.56 -7.78 -15.40
N GLY A 383 -13.95 -8.47 -14.42
CA GLY A 383 -14.66 -9.23 -13.36
C GLY A 383 -14.47 -8.75 -11.91
N GLU A 384 -15.29 -9.29 -11.01
CA GLU A 384 -15.33 -8.99 -9.57
C GLU A 384 -14.25 -9.74 -8.73
N SER A 385 -14.07 -9.33 -7.46
CA SER A 385 -13.21 -10.02 -6.49
C SER A 385 -13.95 -10.26 -5.16
N GLY A 386 -13.78 -11.45 -4.58
CA GLY A 386 -14.58 -11.93 -3.45
C GLY A 386 -14.01 -11.65 -2.06
N ALA A 387 -14.89 -11.60 -1.05
CA ALA A 387 -14.52 -11.40 0.34
C ALA A 387 -14.26 -12.73 1.09
N VAL A 388 -13.23 -12.77 1.93
CA VAL A 388 -12.89 -13.91 2.79
C VAL A 388 -13.50 -13.71 4.18
N ASN A 389 -14.23 -14.71 4.68
CA ASN A 389 -14.73 -14.75 6.06
C ASN A 389 -13.66 -15.35 7.00
N ILE A 390 -13.43 -14.70 8.14
CA ILE A 390 -12.59 -15.22 9.24
C ILE A 390 -13.44 -15.31 10.51
N HIS A 391 -13.26 -16.37 11.30
CA HIS A 391 -14.13 -16.68 12.43
C HIS A 391 -14.03 -15.68 13.58
N LYS A 392 -15.18 -15.42 14.20
CA LYS A 392 -15.38 -14.30 15.14
C LYS A 392 -14.82 -14.54 16.56
N ASN A 393 -14.28 -15.73 16.83
CA ASN A 393 -13.87 -16.16 18.17
C ASN A 393 -12.37 -15.96 18.39
N ASP A 394 -11.53 -16.23 17.38
CA ASP A 394 -10.06 -16.23 17.51
C ASP A 394 -9.54 -14.83 17.90
N TYR A 395 -10.15 -13.78 17.34
CA TYR A 395 -9.89 -12.38 17.69
C TYR A 395 -10.01 -12.06 19.18
N LYS A 396 -10.85 -12.76 19.96
CA LYS A 396 -11.01 -12.50 21.40
C LYS A 396 -9.88 -13.11 22.24
N ALA A 397 -9.51 -14.35 21.96
CA ALA A 397 -8.36 -14.99 22.60
C ALA A 397 -7.06 -14.24 22.24
N GLN A 398 -6.93 -13.86 20.96
CA GLN A 398 -5.80 -13.06 20.48
C GLN A 398 -5.78 -11.68 21.12
N ALA A 399 -6.92 -11.00 21.30
CA ALA A 399 -6.95 -9.71 22.00
C ALA A 399 -6.46 -9.81 23.45
N CYS A 400 -6.95 -10.77 24.22
CA CYS A 400 -6.54 -10.97 25.63
C CYS A 400 -5.03 -11.27 25.75
N SER A 401 -4.49 -12.15 24.90
CA SER A 401 -3.05 -12.46 24.89
C SER A 401 -2.22 -11.26 24.41
N THR A 402 -2.64 -10.56 23.35
CA THR A 402 -1.93 -9.39 22.80
C THR A 402 -1.92 -8.22 23.79
N GLN A 403 -3.00 -8.03 24.56
CA GLN A 403 -3.07 -7.00 25.62
C GLN A 403 -2.14 -7.30 26.81
N GLN A 404 -1.68 -8.55 26.97
CA GLN A 404 -0.63 -8.89 27.93
C GLN A 404 0.76 -8.70 27.31
N THR A 405 0.98 -9.24 26.10
CA THR A 405 2.30 -9.19 25.42
C THR A 405 2.74 -7.78 25.05
N LEU A 406 1.88 -6.91 24.52
CA LEU A 406 2.30 -5.58 24.05
C LEU A 406 2.80 -4.66 25.17
N VAL A 407 2.35 -4.84 26.41
CA VAL A 407 2.84 -4.04 27.55
C VAL A 407 4.21 -4.54 28.04
N LEU A 408 4.51 -5.83 27.84
CA LEU A 408 5.85 -6.38 28.06
C LEU A 408 6.87 -5.84 27.03
N ASP A 409 6.48 -5.73 25.75
CA ASP A 409 7.31 -5.11 24.70
C ASP A 409 7.64 -3.64 25.03
N VAL A 410 6.66 -2.85 25.46
CA VAL A 410 6.87 -1.46 25.92
C VAL A 410 7.87 -1.44 27.08
N SER A 411 7.66 -2.28 28.10
CA SER A 411 8.52 -2.38 29.29
C SER A 411 9.97 -2.76 28.97
N GLN A 412 10.22 -3.52 27.89
CA GLN A 412 11.58 -3.86 27.45
C GLN A 412 12.21 -2.75 26.60
N SER A 413 11.41 -2.04 25.79
CA SER A 413 11.91 -1.01 24.86
C SER A 413 12.55 0.20 25.54
N GLU A 414 12.01 0.66 26.68
CA GLU A 414 12.49 1.84 27.40
C GLU A 414 13.87 1.64 28.08
N SER A 415 14.35 0.40 28.18
CA SER A 415 15.67 0.09 28.74
C SER A 415 16.87 0.65 27.95
N ASN A 416 16.68 1.03 26.68
CA ASN A 416 17.76 1.37 25.75
C ASN A 416 17.77 2.83 25.23
N SER A 417 16.93 3.74 25.75
CA SER A 417 16.96 5.15 25.33
C SER A 417 16.71 6.14 26.48
N ARG A 418 17.78 6.53 27.19
CA ARG A 418 17.76 7.65 28.16
C ARG A 418 18.14 9.02 27.57
N ASP A 419 18.09 9.15 26.24
CA ASP A 419 18.38 10.41 25.55
C ASP A 419 17.11 11.21 25.24
N ASN A 420 16.81 12.17 26.11
CA ASN A 420 16.07 13.41 25.85
C ASN A 420 14.96 13.37 24.77
N LEU A 421 13.92 12.55 25.00
CA LEU A 421 12.60 12.76 24.37
C LEU A 421 11.90 13.98 24.98
N GLN A 422 12.47 15.17 24.73
CA GLN A 422 11.90 16.45 25.13
C GLN A 422 10.57 16.62 24.39
N THR A 423 9.45 16.57 25.11
CA THR A 423 8.11 16.56 24.52
C THR A 423 7.89 17.82 23.67
N PRO A 424 7.49 17.69 22.39
CA PRO A 424 7.32 18.85 21.52
C PRO A 424 6.22 19.77 22.06
N PRO A 425 6.40 21.10 21.94
CA PRO A 425 5.55 22.06 22.64
C PRO A 425 4.08 21.94 22.22
N PHE A 426 3.21 21.92 23.21
CA PHE A 426 1.75 21.80 23.08
C PHE A 426 1.16 22.78 22.06
N ILE A 427 0.39 22.27 21.09
CA ILE A 427 -0.45 23.06 20.19
C ILE A 427 -1.86 22.46 20.16
N ASN A 428 -2.83 23.19 20.73
CA ASN A 428 -4.25 22.86 20.70
C ASN A 428 -4.86 23.23 19.33
N PRO A 429 -5.31 22.28 18.50
CA PRO A 429 -5.89 22.58 17.18
C PRO A 429 -7.12 23.48 17.25
N GLY A 430 -7.94 23.33 18.31
CA GLY A 430 -9.12 24.15 18.56
C GLY A 430 -8.82 25.58 19.02
N ALA A 431 -7.64 25.85 19.58
CA ALA A 431 -7.23 27.22 19.91
C ALA A 431 -6.74 27.98 18.66
N LEU A 432 -6.03 27.31 17.74
CA LEU A 432 -5.51 27.92 16.50
C LEU A 432 -6.62 28.39 15.54
N ALA A 433 -7.85 27.92 15.71
CA ALA A 433 -9.01 28.42 14.99
C ALA A 433 -9.34 29.89 15.34
N ASN A 434 -9.02 30.34 16.56
CA ASN A 434 -9.32 31.68 17.05
C ASN A 434 -8.02 32.51 17.08
N ASN A 435 -7.96 33.51 16.18
CA ASN A 435 -6.84 34.40 15.89
C ASN A 435 -5.62 33.76 15.17
N THR A 436 -5.46 34.15 13.90
CA THR A 436 -4.18 34.13 13.13
C THR A 436 -3.44 32.80 12.90
N GLY A 437 -3.93 31.66 13.40
CA GLY A 437 -3.20 30.39 13.40
C GLY A 437 -3.15 29.56 12.11
N LYS A 438 -3.64 30.05 10.96
CA LYS A 438 -3.89 29.22 9.75
C LYS A 438 -2.67 28.43 9.26
N GLU A 439 -1.49 29.06 9.22
CA GLU A 439 -0.26 28.42 8.73
C GLU A 439 0.31 27.37 9.70
N LYS A 440 -0.01 27.42 11.00
CA LYS A 440 0.50 26.45 11.99
C LYS A 440 -0.26 25.12 12.02
N LEU A 441 -1.49 25.06 11.50
CA LEU A 441 -2.24 23.80 11.39
C LEU A 441 -1.69 22.87 10.30
N GLU A 442 -0.87 23.38 9.38
CA GLU A 442 -0.33 22.67 8.21
C GLU A 442 0.66 21.55 8.56
N CYS A 443 1.29 21.59 9.74
CA CYS A 443 2.37 20.69 10.17
C CYS A 443 2.02 19.83 11.40
N LEU A 444 0.75 19.83 11.81
CA LEU A 444 0.32 19.32 13.11
C LEU A 444 -0.13 17.84 13.12
N PHE A 445 -0.36 17.26 11.95
CA PHE A 445 -1.00 15.94 11.80
C PHE A 445 -0.26 15.10 10.76
N ASN A 446 0.17 13.90 11.14
CA ASN A 446 0.90 12.99 10.26
C ASN A 446 0.10 11.71 9.98
N VAL A 447 0.29 11.12 8.80
CA VAL A 447 -0.30 9.81 8.46
C VAL A 447 0.33 8.73 9.36
N GLY A 448 -0.50 7.82 9.86
CA GLY A 448 -0.13 6.77 10.82
C GLY A 448 -0.37 7.16 12.28
N GLU A 449 -0.47 8.45 12.62
CA GLU A 449 -0.70 8.87 14.00
C GLU A 449 -2.08 8.49 14.53
N THR A 450 -2.14 8.13 15.82
CA THR A 450 -3.40 7.91 16.55
C THR A 450 -3.70 9.11 17.44
N TRP A 451 -4.93 9.60 17.38
CA TRP A 451 -5.38 10.81 18.05
C TRP A 451 -6.66 10.55 18.85
N ALA A 452 -6.77 11.21 20.00
CA ALA A 452 -8.01 11.32 20.76
C ALA A 452 -8.90 12.41 20.17
N CYS A 453 -10.21 12.13 20.10
CA CYS A 453 -11.26 13.02 19.62
C CYS A 453 -12.35 13.16 20.69
N PHE A 454 -12.98 14.33 20.74
CA PHE A 454 -14.04 14.61 21.70
C PHE A 454 -15.32 13.83 21.38
N ASN A 455 -15.82 13.05 22.35
CA ASN A 455 -17.05 12.29 22.23
C ASN A 455 -18.28 13.21 22.18
N ALA A 456 -19.21 12.93 21.28
CA ALA A 456 -20.40 13.75 21.04
C ALA A 456 -21.41 13.76 22.22
N LYS A 457 -21.36 12.78 23.14
CA LYS A 457 -22.30 12.71 24.29
C LYS A 457 -21.91 13.59 25.46
N ASP A 458 -20.60 13.79 25.69
CA ASP A 458 -20.06 14.27 26.97
C ASP A 458 -18.84 15.22 26.81
N HIS A 459 -18.42 15.47 25.57
CA HIS A 459 -17.30 16.33 25.20
C HIS A 459 -15.95 15.96 25.83
N MET A 460 -15.76 14.69 26.23
CA MET A 460 -14.49 14.19 26.75
C MET A 460 -13.68 13.47 25.64
N PRO A 461 -12.34 13.52 25.65
CA PRO A 461 -11.50 12.97 24.58
C PRO A 461 -11.35 11.43 24.70
N ARG A 462 -12.45 10.70 24.43
CA ARG A 462 -12.63 9.25 24.65
C ARG A 462 -12.94 8.44 23.39
N SER A 463 -12.83 9.06 22.21
CA SER A 463 -13.02 8.38 20.93
C SER A 463 -11.73 8.49 20.12
N TYR A 464 -11.24 7.38 19.57
CA TYR A 464 -9.90 7.35 18.97
C TYR A 464 -9.94 7.15 17.46
N VAL A 465 -9.00 7.78 16.77
CA VAL A 465 -8.88 7.71 15.32
C VAL A 465 -7.43 7.53 14.90
N GLN A 466 -7.16 6.74 13.85
CA GLN A 466 -5.88 6.78 13.14
C GLN A 466 -6.00 7.63 11.88
N ILE A 467 -5.04 8.51 11.66
CA ILE A 467 -4.96 9.35 10.46
C ILE A 467 -4.40 8.52 9.29
N ILE A 468 -5.22 8.29 8.26
CA ILE A 468 -4.81 7.56 7.05
C ILE A 468 -4.49 8.49 5.87
N LYS A 469 -4.96 9.74 5.89
CA LYS A 469 -4.68 10.71 4.82
C LYS A 469 -4.84 12.16 5.29
N VAL A 470 -3.85 13.01 5.03
CA VAL A 470 -3.99 14.46 5.17
C VAL A 470 -4.42 15.04 3.81
N ILE A 471 -5.55 15.77 3.80
CA ILE A 471 -6.14 16.34 2.57
C ILE A 471 -6.10 17.86 2.68
N LYS A 472 -5.13 18.48 2.00
CA LYS A 472 -5.01 19.94 1.88
C LYS A 472 -5.65 20.39 0.56
N LYS A 473 -6.67 21.26 0.60
CA LYS A 473 -7.26 21.87 -0.61
C LYS A 473 -7.74 23.29 -0.34
N GLY A 474 -7.15 24.27 -1.03
CA GLY A 474 -7.59 25.67 -1.00
C GLY A 474 -7.52 26.32 0.39
N GLY A 475 -6.45 26.08 1.15
CA GLY A 475 -6.29 26.60 2.52
C GLY A 475 -7.16 25.94 3.60
N ASN A 476 -7.94 24.90 3.24
CA ASN A 476 -8.64 24.05 4.19
C ASN A 476 -7.91 22.70 4.32
N CYS A 477 -7.61 22.31 5.55
CA CYS A 477 -7.13 20.98 5.91
C CYS A 477 -8.32 20.09 6.33
N ARG A 478 -8.38 18.87 5.81
CA ARG A 478 -9.27 17.80 6.26
C ARG A 478 -8.49 16.50 6.45
N LEU A 479 -8.91 15.68 7.40
CA LEU A 479 -8.20 14.47 7.79
C LEU A 479 -9.05 13.25 7.43
N GLY A 480 -8.59 12.46 6.47
CA GLY A 480 -9.10 11.12 6.23
C GLY A 480 -8.65 10.21 7.38
N VAL A 481 -9.60 9.66 8.12
CA VAL A 481 -9.33 8.88 9.34
C VAL A 481 -10.11 7.58 9.40
N VAL A 482 -9.55 6.61 10.14
CA VAL A 482 -10.22 5.39 10.59
C VAL A 482 -10.61 5.58 12.06
N TRP A 483 -11.91 5.52 12.36
CA TRP A 483 -12.39 5.44 13.75
C TRP A 483 -12.08 4.06 14.35
N LEU A 484 -11.70 4.05 15.62
CA LEU A 484 -11.37 2.87 16.39
C LEU A 484 -12.47 2.58 17.41
N LYS A 485 -12.99 1.34 17.42
CA LYS A 485 -14.00 0.85 18.37
C LYS A 485 -13.36 -0.07 19.42
N PRO A 486 -13.81 -0.04 20.69
CA PRO A 486 -13.29 -0.96 21.71
C PRO A 486 -13.46 -2.44 21.34
N LEU A 487 -12.49 -3.25 21.75
CA LEU A 487 -12.45 -4.71 21.53
C LEU A 487 -12.36 -5.42 22.89
N PRO A 488 -13.45 -6.03 23.39
CA PRO A 488 -13.44 -6.68 24.70
C PRO A 488 -12.76 -8.05 24.65
N GLY A 489 -11.73 -8.21 25.49
CA GLY A 489 -11.00 -9.46 25.73
C GLY A 489 -11.22 -10.04 27.12
N LEU A 490 -11.58 -9.24 28.12
CA LEU A 490 -11.68 -9.62 29.54
C LEU A 490 -13.14 -9.67 30.05
N PRO A 491 -13.43 -10.38 31.17
CA PRO A 491 -14.77 -10.46 31.74
C PRO A 491 -15.35 -9.08 32.11
N GLY A 492 -16.61 -8.83 31.76
CA GLY A 492 -17.31 -7.57 32.06
C GLY A 492 -17.10 -6.45 31.04
N GLU A 493 -15.96 -6.39 30.32
CA GLU A 493 -15.72 -5.40 29.26
C GLU A 493 -16.79 -5.44 28.15
N ASN A 494 -17.22 -6.65 27.81
CA ASN A 494 -18.23 -6.92 26.80
C ASN A 494 -19.62 -6.40 27.21
N GLU A 495 -19.90 -6.37 28.51
CA GLU A 495 -21.13 -5.84 29.11
C GLU A 495 -21.06 -4.32 29.24
N TRP A 496 -19.91 -3.77 29.65
CA TRP A 496 -19.61 -2.33 29.65
C TRP A 496 -19.82 -1.68 28.27
N ILE A 497 -19.35 -2.32 27.20
CA ILE A 497 -19.53 -1.84 25.81
C ILE A 497 -21.01 -1.94 25.38
N LYS A 498 -21.72 -3.04 25.70
CA LYS A 498 -23.16 -3.18 25.41
C LYS A 498 -23.99 -2.11 26.14
N ALA A 499 -23.60 -1.75 27.36
CA ALA A 499 -24.18 -0.67 28.14
C ALA A 499 -23.92 0.74 27.55
N GLY A 500 -23.10 0.85 26.50
CA GLY A 500 -22.82 2.11 25.82
C GLY A 500 -21.93 3.07 26.62
N LEU A 501 -21.21 2.53 27.62
CA LEU A 501 -20.24 3.25 28.44
C LEU A 501 -18.93 3.48 27.64
N PRO A 502 -18.28 4.64 27.79
CA PRO A 502 -17.05 4.94 27.05
C PRO A 502 -15.84 4.18 27.60
N VAL A 503 -14.85 3.92 26.75
CA VAL A 503 -13.61 3.19 27.06
C VAL A 503 -12.42 4.08 26.67
N GLY A 504 -11.57 4.43 27.63
CA GLY A 504 -10.42 5.32 27.42
C GLY A 504 -9.06 4.62 27.31
N CYS A 505 -8.98 3.33 27.61
CA CYS A 505 -7.75 2.55 27.66
C CYS A 505 -8.06 1.09 27.27
N GLY A 506 -7.08 0.38 26.69
CA GLY A 506 -7.17 -1.02 26.32
C GLY A 506 -7.13 -1.24 24.80
N MET A 507 -7.78 -2.32 24.35
CA MET A 507 -7.73 -2.78 22.96
C MET A 507 -8.86 -2.21 22.11
N PHE A 508 -8.54 -1.85 20.87
CA PHE A 508 -9.46 -1.29 19.88
C PHE A 508 -9.24 -1.92 18.49
N ASN A 509 -10.30 -2.00 17.69
CA ASN A 509 -10.26 -2.44 16.29
C ASN A 509 -10.68 -1.31 15.34
N ARG A 510 -10.24 -1.39 14.08
CA ARG A 510 -10.74 -0.52 13.00
C ARG A 510 -12.27 -0.67 12.88
N GLU A 511 -13.01 0.43 12.81
CA GLU A 511 -14.47 0.42 12.64
C GLU A 511 -14.92 0.95 11.28
N ARG A 512 -14.68 2.23 11.01
CA ARG A 512 -15.22 2.97 9.86
C ARG A 512 -14.26 4.04 9.39
N THR A 513 -14.22 4.30 8.09
CA THR A 513 -13.49 5.45 7.52
C THR A 513 -14.38 6.68 7.43
N SER A 514 -13.77 7.86 7.52
CA SER A 514 -14.45 9.17 7.43
C SER A 514 -13.46 10.28 7.03
N VAL A 515 -13.96 11.49 6.79
CA VAL A 515 -13.15 12.68 6.51
C VAL A 515 -13.56 13.81 7.45
N GLU A 516 -12.72 14.06 8.45
CA GLU A 516 -13.02 14.93 9.60
C GLU A 516 -12.33 16.29 9.52
N SER A 517 -12.84 17.22 10.33
CA SER A 517 -12.23 18.54 10.57
C SER A 517 -11.18 18.47 11.69
N PRO A 518 -10.00 19.13 11.56
CA PRO A 518 -9.02 19.25 12.65
C PRO A 518 -9.58 19.73 14.00
N SER A 519 -10.73 20.40 14.01
CA SER A 519 -11.42 20.86 15.24
C SER A 519 -12.01 19.73 16.10
N VAL A 520 -12.14 18.50 15.57
CA VAL A 520 -12.66 17.32 16.31
C VAL A 520 -11.57 16.68 17.20
N PHE A 521 -10.31 16.99 16.90
CA PHE A 521 -9.12 16.35 17.47
C PHE A 521 -8.68 17.08 18.75
N SER A 522 -8.38 16.30 19.78
CA SER A 522 -7.98 16.78 21.10
C SER A 522 -6.47 16.82 21.24
N HIS A 523 -5.83 15.64 21.18
CA HIS A 523 -4.39 15.45 21.34
C HIS A 523 -3.96 14.11 20.73
N ARG A 524 -2.68 14.00 20.35
CA ARG A 524 -2.07 12.72 19.94
C ARG A 524 -1.90 11.81 21.17
N VAL A 525 -2.25 10.54 21.02
CA VAL A 525 -2.06 9.51 22.05
C VAL A 525 -0.93 8.56 21.67
N PHE A 526 -0.30 7.94 22.66
CA PHE A 526 0.52 6.77 22.40
C PHE A 526 -0.40 5.59 22.03
N CYS A 527 0.01 4.79 21.06
CA CYS A 527 -0.75 3.65 20.59
C CYS A 527 0.20 2.61 20.01
N VAL A 528 0.09 1.37 20.47
CA VAL A 528 0.86 0.23 19.95
C VAL A 528 -0.02 -0.54 18.98
N GLY A 529 0.45 -0.75 17.75
CA GLY A 529 -0.31 -1.48 16.73
C GLY A 529 0.53 -1.72 15.47
N LYS A 530 0.32 -2.87 14.83
CA LYS A 530 0.91 -3.27 13.54
C LYS A 530 -0.22 -3.50 12.54
N GLU A 531 0.06 -3.41 11.24
CA GLU A 531 -0.96 -3.69 10.22
C GLU A 531 -1.51 -5.13 10.36
N GLY A 532 -2.83 -5.27 10.27
CA GLY A 532 -3.54 -6.53 10.53
C GLY A 532 -3.89 -6.80 11.99
N TYR A 533 -3.31 -6.09 12.97
CA TYR A 533 -3.52 -6.31 14.40
C TYR A 533 -4.42 -5.23 15.05
N PRO A 534 -5.02 -5.51 16.23
CA PRO A 534 -5.68 -4.50 17.04
C PRO A 534 -4.73 -3.38 17.50
N TYR A 535 -5.33 -2.26 17.89
CA TYR A 535 -4.69 -1.05 18.40
C TYR A 535 -4.78 -1.08 19.93
N CYS A 536 -3.65 -1.00 20.62
CA CYS A 536 -3.61 -0.89 22.08
C CYS A 536 -3.31 0.55 22.48
N ILE A 537 -4.25 1.20 23.18
CA ILE A 537 -4.12 2.58 23.67
C ILE A 537 -3.96 2.52 25.18
N LEU A 538 -2.83 3.00 25.67
CA LEU A 538 -2.38 2.85 27.06
C LEU A 538 -1.88 4.20 27.61
N PRO A 539 -1.98 4.42 28.94
CA PRO A 539 -1.23 5.45 29.63
C PRO A 539 0.29 5.23 29.54
N ASN A 540 1.05 6.30 29.40
CA ASN A 540 2.52 6.29 29.55
C ASN A 540 2.95 6.91 30.88
N GLU A 541 4.17 6.60 31.34
CA GLU A 541 4.78 7.21 32.53
C GLU A 541 4.82 8.75 32.43
N GLY A 542 4.53 9.43 33.55
CA GLY A 542 4.44 10.90 33.63
C GLY A 542 3.15 11.52 33.06
N GLU A 543 2.26 10.74 32.44
CA GLU A 543 0.97 11.25 31.97
C GLU A 543 -0.03 11.45 33.12
N ILE A 544 -0.97 12.40 32.94
CA ILE A 544 -2.09 12.60 33.85
C ILE A 544 -3.37 12.06 33.21
N TRP A 545 -4.10 11.25 33.97
CA TRP A 545 -5.34 10.60 33.54
C TRP A 545 -6.47 10.82 34.54
N ALA A 546 -7.68 11.02 34.03
CA ALA A 546 -8.90 10.91 34.81
C ALA A 546 -9.29 9.44 34.88
N ILE A 547 -9.51 8.95 36.09
CA ILE A 547 -10.04 7.62 36.37
C ILE A 547 -11.43 7.72 36.99
N TYR A 548 -12.24 6.68 36.83
CA TYR A 548 -13.53 6.57 37.50
C TYR A 548 -13.33 6.24 38.99
N LYS A 549 -14.04 6.97 39.84
CA LYS A 549 -14.14 6.74 41.29
C LYS A 549 -15.43 5.96 41.58
N ASP A 550 -15.41 5.13 42.62
CA ASP A 550 -16.48 4.17 42.97
C ASP A 550 -16.83 3.19 41.81
N TRP A 551 -15.81 2.82 41.03
CA TRP A 551 -15.89 2.01 39.81
C TRP A 551 -15.97 0.50 40.11
N ASP A 552 -16.79 -0.22 39.32
CA ASP A 552 -16.88 -1.68 39.31
C ASP A 552 -17.40 -2.15 37.94
N ILE A 553 -16.57 -2.87 37.18
CA ILE A 553 -16.88 -3.25 35.78
C ILE A 553 -18.17 -4.08 35.65
N ILE A 554 -18.47 -4.94 36.63
CA ILE A 554 -19.62 -5.86 36.60
C ILE A 554 -20.89 -5.10 36.99
N LYS A 555 -20.86 -4.35 38.10
CA LYS A 555 -22.03 -3.58 38.57
C LYS A 555 -22.43 -2.51 37.55
N TRP A 556 -21.46 -1.75 37.02
CA TRP A 556 -21.70 -0.68 36.05
C TRP A 556 -22.13 -1.24 34.69
N GLY A 557 -21.52 -2.33 34.22
CA GLY A 557 -21.90 -2.99 32.96
C GLY A 557 -23.31 -3.60 32.98
N CYS A 558 -23.77 -4.09 34.14
CA CYS A 558 -25.13 -4.61 34.30
C CYS A 558 -26.19 -3.52 34.57
N HIS A 559 -25.82 -2.39 35.18
CA HIS A 559 -26.77 -1.34 35.60
C HIS A 559 -26.28 0.09 35.30
N PRO A 560 -26.01 0.44 34.02
CA PRO A 560 -25.44 1.76 33.65
C PRO A 560 -26.32 2.94 34.07
N GLU A 561 -27.63 2.74 34.17
CA GLU A 561 -28.60 3.75 34.56
C GLU A 561 -28.32 4.36 35.94
N ASN A 562 -27.68 3.60 36.84
CA ASN A 562 -27.36 4.03 38.20
C ASN A 562 -26.10 4.92 38.29
N HIS A 563 -25.31 5.01 37.20
CA HIS A 563 -23.99 5.64 37.19
C HIS A 563 -23.91 6.88 36.29
N LYS A 564 -25.06 7.49 35.97
CA LYS A 564 -25.18 8.69 35.10
C LYS A 564 -24.39 9.92 35.57
N GLN A 565 -24.01 9.98 36.84
CA GLN A 565 -23.09 10.96 37.39
C GLN A 565 -21.80 10.24 37.83
N CYS A 566 -20.95 9.91 36.86
CA CYS A 566 -19.62 9.38 37.13
C CYS A 566 -18.84 10.34 38.03
N LYS A 567 -18.33 9.86 39.16
CA LYS A 567 -17.30 10.58 39.93
C LYS A 567 -15.93 10.31 39.31
N TYR A 568 -15.06 11.28 39.42
CA TYR A 568 -13.72 11.23 38.86
C TYR A 568 -12.65 11.51 39.92
N GLU A 569 -11.45 11.02 39.63
CA GLU A 569 -10.23 11.25 40.39
C GLU A 569 -9.10 11.41 39.38
N LEU A 570 -8.18 12.35 39.62
CA LEU A 570 -7.04 12.57 38.72
C LEU A 570 -5.82 11.85 39.27
N VAL A 571 -5.12 11.14 38.40
CA VAL A 571 -3.90 10.40 38.74
C VAL A 571 -2.77 10.66 37.77
N GLU A 572 -1.55 10.66 38.29
CA GLU A 572 -0.28 10.61 37.57
C GLU A 572 0.16 9.16 37.41
N ILE A 573 0.60 8.75 36.21
CA ILE A 573 1.21 7.43 35.99
C ILE A 573 2.66 7.48 36.48
N LEU A 574 3.02 6.67 37.47
CA LEU A 574 4.35 6.67 38.08
C LEU A 574 5.30 5.63 37.49
N SER A 575 4.80 4.46 37.12
CA SER A 575 5.55 3.40 36.43
C SER A 575 4.64 2.30 35.93
N TYR A 576 5.14 1.51 34.98
CA TYR A 576 4.62 0.17 34.69
C TYR A 576 5.14 -0.82 35.76
N LEU A 577 4.41 -1.88 36.04
CA LEU A 577 4.83 -2.98 36.91
C LEU A 577 4.43 -4.33 36.31
N THR A 578 5.43 -5.12 35.91
CA THR A 578 5.27 -6.52 35.52
C THR A 578 5.21 -7.40 36.76
N ASP A 579 4.05 -8.02 37.01
CA ASP A 579 3.90 -9.07 38.02
C ASP A 579 4.56 -10.38 37.54
N PRO A 580 5.07 -11.26 38.44
CA PRO A 580 5.56 -12.60 38.09
C PRO A 580 4.59 -13.50 37.27
N SER A 581 3.30 -13.16 37.16
CA SER A 581 2.35 -13.76 36.20
C SER A 581 2.51 -13.28 34.75
N SER A 582 3.48 -12.41 34.44
CA SER A 582 3.64 -11.70 33.17
C SER A 582 2.48 -10.76 32.81
N SER A 583 1.64 -10.39 33.79
CA SER A 583 0.64 -9.33 33.64
C SER A 583 1.25 -7.97 34.05
N VAL A 584 0.95 -6.91 33.29
CA VAL A 584 1.52 -5.58 33.55
C VAL A 584 0.44 -4.61 34.00
N GLY A 585 0.59 -4.06 35.21
CA GLY A 585 -0.27 -3.01 35.75
C GLY A 585 0.40 -1.63 35.75
N PHE A 586 -0.40 -0.58 35.91
CA PHE A 586 0.08 0.80 36.06
C PHE A 586 0.09 1.19 37.54
N ARG A 587 1.26 1.56 38.09
CA ARG A 587 1.33 2.25 39.38
C ARG A 587 0.96 3.72 39.15
N VAL A 588 -0.04 4.19 39.87
CA VAL A 588 -0.60 5.54 39.73
C VAL A 588 -0.65 6.25 41.08
N ALA A 589 -0.53 7.58 41.08
CA ALA A 589 -0.64 8.41 42.29
C ALA A 589 -1.72 9.47 42.15
N CYS A 590 -2.51 9.66 43.21
CA CYS A 590 -3.58 10.66 43.25
C CYS A 590 -3.02 12.10 43.19
N LEU A 591 -3.75 12.98 42.50
CA LEU A 591 -3.47 14.40 42.44
C LEU A 591 -4.50 15.19 43.24
N ASP A 592 -4.03 16.01 44.18
CA ASP A 592 -4.82 16.96 44.94
C ASP A 592 -4.81 18.35 44.27
N LYS A 593 -5.92 19.07 44.42
CA LYS A 593 -6.14 20.41 43.83
C LYS A 593 -5.49 21.50 44.68
N ILE A 594 -4.69 22.38 44.07
CA ILE A 594 -3.93 23.42 44.77
C ILE A 594 -4.76 24.71 44.88
N GLY A 595 -5.45 24.88 46.01
CA GLY A 595 -6.17 26.10 46.35
C GLY A 595 -7.41 26.36 45.48
N HIS A 596 -7.73 27.63 45.27
CA HIS A 596 -9.01 28.05 44.65
C HIS A 596 -8.98 28.21 43.12
N VAL A 597 -7.86 27.90 42.45
CA VAL A 597 -7.73 28.04 40.99
C VAL A 597 -7.86 26.65 40.35
N ASN A 598 -8.87 26.45 39.49
CA ASN A 598 -9.24 25.12 38.98
C ASN A 598 -8.13 24.38 38.19
N SER A 599 -7.12 25.09 37.71
CA SER A 599 -6.08 24.53 36.83
C SER A 599 -4.93 23.83 37.54
N PHE A 600 -4.69 24.02 38.85
CA PHE A 600 -3.45 23.57 39.50
C PHE A 600 -3.61 22.34 40.37
N TRP A 601 -2.74 21.34 40.15
CA TRP A 601 -2.78 20.03 40.77
C TRP A 601 -1.38 19.57 41.19
N ARG A 602 -1.26 18.79 42.28
CA ARG A 602 -0.01 18.25 42.81
C ARG A 602 -0.21 16.82 43.32
N ARG A 603 0.82 15.97 43.24
CA ARG A 603 0.80 14.62 43.82
C ARG A 603 0.45 14.66 45.31
N SER A 604 -0.56 13.89 45.72
CA SER A 604 -1.12 13.91 47.07
C SER A 604 -0.07 13.60 48.14
N GLN A 605 -0.19 14.25 49.29
CA GLN A 605 0.72 14.08 50.44
C GLN A 605 0.17 13.12 51.51
N HIS A 606 -0.97 12.47 51.25
CA HIS A 606 -1.54 11.47 52.16
C HIS A 606 -0.75 10.15 52.17
N GLU A 607 -0.75 9.48 53.31
CA GLU A 607 -0.31 8.08 53.40
C GLU A 607 -1.20 7.21 52.48
N ASN A 608 -0.58 6.34 51.68
CA ASN A 608 -1.21 5.62 50.56
C ASN A 608 -1.71 6.50 49.39
N ASN A 609 -1.00 7.59 49.06
CA ASN A 609 -1.25 8.40 47.85
C ASN A 609 -1.11 7.66 46.50
N SER A 610 -0.68 6.39 46.46
CA SER A 610 -0.48 5.64 45.23
C SER A 610 -0.93 4.18 45.33
N PHE A 611 -1.45 3.65 44.22
CA PHE A 611 -1.96 2.29 44.10
C PHE A 611 -1.66 1.71 42.71
N LEU A 612 -2.08 0.46 42.46
CA LEU A 612 -1.86 -0.28 41.23
C LEU A 612 -3.20 -0.50 40.51
N ILE A 613 -3.24 -0.26 39.20
CA ILE A 613 -4.36 -0.61 38.32
C ILE A 613 -3.92 -1.79 37.45
N MET A 614 -4.58 -2.94 37.60
CA MET A 614 -4.26 -4.17 36.87
C MET A 614 -4.94 -4.22 35.49
N PRO A 615 -4.54 -5.09 34.55
CA PRO A 615 -5.17 -5.23 33.23
C PRO A 615 -6.70 -5.34 33.22
N ASN A 616 -7.26 -6.08 34.18
CA ASN A 616 -8.72 -6.23 34.34
C ASN A 616 -9.44 -4.92 34.68
N ASP A 617 -8.70 -3.93 35.18
CA ASP A 617 -9.22 -2.63 35.65
C ASP A 617 -8.90 -1.49 34.66
N PHE A 618 -8.37 -1.76 33.47
CA PHE A 618 -8.03 -0.71 32.50
C PHE A 618 -9.25 0.13 32.07
N TYR A 619 -10.47 -0.41 32.12
CA TYR A 619 -11.71 0.34 31.87
C TYR A 619 -12.07 1.34 32.98
N ARG A 620 -11.31 1.36 34.09
CA ARG A 620 -11.33 2.43 35.10
C ARG A 620 -10.69 3.73 34.57
N PHE A 621 -9.79 3.66 33.57
CA PHE A 621 -9.27 4.85 32.90
C PHE A 621 -10.34 5.50 32.02
N SER A 622 -10.62 6.77 32.29
CA SER A 622 -11.58 7.54 31.53
C SER A 622 -10.93 8.23 30.33
N HIS A 623 -9.92 9.06 30.55
CA HIS A 623 -9.18 9.77 29.49
C HIS A 623 -7.90 10.40 30.02
N LYS A 624 -6.94 10.62 29.12
CA LYS A 624 -5.76 11.47 29.35
C LYS A 624 -6.14 12.95 29.38
N LEU A 625 -5.51 13.70 30.27
CA LEU A 625 -5.54 15.16 30.32
C LEU A 625 -4.20 15.69 29.80
N THR A 626 -4.22 16.76 29.01
CA THR A 626 -2.96 17.45 28.68
C THR A 626 -2.62 18.42 29.81
N SER A 627 -1.45 18.24 30.42
CA SER A 627 -0.91 19.09 31.47
C SER A 627 0.39 19.77 31.04
N ARG A 628 0.73 20.84 31.73
CA ARG A 628 2.07 21.43 31.78
C ARG A 628 2.63 21.24 33.18
N GLN A 629 3.68 20.46 33.32
CA GLN A 629 4.48 20.41 34.54
C GLN A 629 5.19 21.77 34.75
N MET A 630 5.13 22.30 35.96
CA MET A 630 5.81 23.54 36.34
C MET A 630 7.05 23.23 37.16
N ASN A 631 8.20 23.31 36.51
CA ASN A 631 9.51 23.29 37.15
C ASN A 631 9.73 24.66 37.82
N CYS A 632 9.22 24.81 39.04
CA CYS A 632 9.42 26.02 39.83
C CYS A 632 10.79 25.93 40.52
N ASN A 633 11.64 26.95 40.36
CA ASN A 633 13.00 26.93 40.89
C ASN A 633 13.02 27.04 42.42
N VAL A 634 13.77 26.14 43.06
CA VAL A 634 13.78 25.95 44.51
C VAL A 634 14.26 27.20 45.27
N THR A 635 13.30 27.86 45.93
CA THR A 635 13.49 28.48 47.24
C THR A 635 12.47 27.87 48.21
N ASP A 636 12.90 27.61 49.44
CA ASP A 636 12.12 27.06 50.56
C ASP A 636 11.37 25.73 50.31
N GLY A 637 12.16 24.67 50.15
CA GLY A 637 11.87 23.35 50.75
C GLY A 637 10.83 22.44 50.10
N VAL A 638 9.93 22.93 49.24
CA VAL A 638 8.93 22.08 48.56
C VAL A 638 8.73 22.51 47.11
N GLN A 639 9.38 21.82 46.16
CA GLN A 639 8.99 21.85 44.74
C GLN A 639 9.52 20.66 43.92
N ASP A 640 8.63 19.70 43.69
CA ASP A 640 8.56 18.87 42.48
C ASP A 640 7.07 18.53 42.25
N GLY A 641 6.69 18.13 41.04
CA GLY A 641 5.34 17.60 40.75
C GLY A 641 4.16 18.57 40.95
N VAL A 642 4.22 19.76 40.35
CA VAL A 642 3.04 20.65 40.18
C VAL A 642 2.64 20.68 38.70
N PHE A 643 1.35 20.54 38.43
CA PHE A 643 0.78 20.42 37.09
C PHE A 643 -0.32 21.47 36.86
N GLU A 644 -0.18 22.23 35.76
CA GLU A 644 -1.23 23.07 35.19
C GLU A 644 -2.04 22.22 34.20
N ILE A 645 -3.34 22.08 34.42
CA ILE A 645 -4.29 21.28 33.62
C ILE A 645 -5.32 22.22 32.99
N GLU A 646 -5.52 22.12 31.67
CA GLU A 646 -6.54 22.93 31.00
C GLU A 646 -7.97 22.49 31.37
N HIS A 647 -8.81 23.46 31.76
CA HIS A 647 -10.21 23.23 32.17
C HIS A 647 -11.05 22.44 31.14
N LYS A 648 -10.72 22.50 29.83
CA LYS A 648 -11.44 21.73 28.79
C LYS A 648 -11.19 20.22 28.83
N PHE A 649 -10.28 19.76 29.70
CA PHE A 649 -9.99 18.35 29.97
C PHE A 649 -10.34 17.94 31.41
N LEU A 650 -10.82 18.86 32.25
CA LEU A 650 -11.31 18.49 33.57
C LEU A 650 -12.66 17.78 33.44
N PRO A 651 -12.84 16.61 34.08
CA PRO A 651 -14.14 15.96 34.17
C PRO A 651 -15.17 16.83 34.89
N PRO A 652 -16.48 16.66 34.60
CA PRO A 652 -17.53 17.36 35.34
C PRO A 652 -17.47 17.06 36.85
N GLY A 653 -17.36 18.11 37.67
CA GLY A 653 -17.39 18.01 39.14
C GLY A 653 -16.03 18.11 39.86
N LEU A 654 -14.96 18.50 39.17
CA LEU A 654 -13.62 18.76 39.75
C LEU A 654 -13.17 20.22 39.63
#